data_AF-A0A1V6ENW8-F1
#
_entry.id   AF-A0A1V6ENW8-F1
#
_cell.length_a   1.000
_cell.length_b   1.000
_cell.length_c   1.000
_cell.angle_alpha   90.00
_cell.angle_beta   90.00
_cell.angle_gamma   90.00
#
_symmetry.space_group_name_H-M   'P 1'
#
loop_
_entity.id
_entity.type
_entity.pdbx_description
1 polymer ?
#
loop_
_entity_poly.entity_id
_entity_poly.type
_entity_poly.pdbx_seq_one_letter_code
_entity_poly.pdbx_strand_id
1 'polypeptide(L)'
;MTQQLRDLIDDLREQAALRGEEFNLDEMKETLQFALAQMEMWKGYYAPRQREQGNWKVQAYKEHGPLEANREYYREHRPSELSAQRLAKKLKREGWKVYSIGEIEKLPETVYQDVKSVAAAKLIDSALEKVKDKGTGIAAMNSEILQAVADEIRARGFRSTMIHRTEGAVIKGYIEDPIKRHLLYINNVSGGMSKAKVVRMAMSVLMGDKVMGKQIGGIDPKQDPEAYKVAVNYIEEQLRNLDATDRAIGLAKSIATFKFLGFNVRSAFVNLTSLLTTAPAAIHQYALGGRGSLMGIMKELASAGKDYGSYMAGRKLNSEEMSFLNEMHAKGWDDPQYTRDAMGTIAKVHSQAWSTVMDYAMYMFGQTERFNRGTTILAAYRLARKQGLHIETAKDMAKEASDRAHGVYGRATMPMWAQGTNPAAKIGQMMYVYSKFSHNYLQMLYDMGWKKRNLKGFAFATLAPVVLAGGAAIPFKGALFGMMGIILSALGYDRDPEKFVWDTIREHLGSEAEKVGRHGLTGAMGVDVSGSLSIGVGVPKDFIDLTGAVGGAAESIGQVKEGIANRQPMKALEAVLPTGLASPVRAYREAKEGVSTKNNRPVWDESGRPLVPEASEAAQRALGFRSTRQAVLSERNWEGRREIERFEERRNAIYKKYRAWVLSGRDREEYKQIVSDVQEFNRNIAPMRGKVARITSQSLRDQSRRMERPTKRELAILAD
;
A
#
# COMPACT_ATOMS: atom_id res chain seq x y z
N MET A 1 25.54 -15.12 -33.49
CA MET A 1 26.36 -15.04 -32.27
C MET A 1 26.08 -13.69 -31.60
N THR A 2 25.66 -13.65 -30.33
CA THR A 2 25.35 -12.41 -29.59
C THR A 2 26.63 -11.59 -29.33
N GLN A 3 26.48 -10.32 -28.97
CA GLN A 3 27.64 -9.46 -28.70
C GLN A 3 28.38 -9.93 -27.44
N GLN A 4 27.67 -10.25 -26.35
CA GLN A 4 28.28 -10.86 -25.17
C GLN A 4 29.04 -12.17 -25.44
N LEU A 5 28.52 -13.02 -26.34
CA LEU A 5 29.19 -14.28 -26.68
C LEU A 5 30.46 -14.03 -27.50
N ARG A 6 30.48 -12.98 -28.33
CA ARG A 6 31.69 -12.52 -29.03
C ARG A 6 32.69 -11.93 -28.05
N ASP A 7 32.24 -11.00 -27.21
CA ASP A 7 33.07 -10.35 -26.19
C ASP A 7 33.67 -11.40 -25.23
N LEU A 8 32.91 -12.43 -24.83
CA LEU A 8 33.41 -13.53 -24.00
C LEU A 8 34.43 -14.41 -24.73
N ILE A 9 34.18 -14.75 -26.01
CA ILE A 9 35.12 -15.52 -26.83
C ILE A 9 36.43 -14.75 -27.01
N ASP A 10 36.35 -13.43 -27.21
CA ASP A 10 37.50 -12.56 -27.39
C ASP A 10 38.29 -12.41 -26.08
N ASP A 11 37.63 -12.16 -24.95
CA ASP A 11 38.25 -12.04 -23.61
C ASP A 11 38.91 -13.37 -23.18
N LEU A 12 38.29 -14.51 -23.47
CA LEU A 12 38.86 -15.84 -23.17
C LEU A 12 40.01 -16.20 -24.11
N ARG A 13 39.97 -15.79 -25.38
CA ARG A 13 41.11 -15.92 -26.30
C ARG A 13 42.30 -15.13 -25.79
N GLU A 14 42.06 -13.92 -25.32
CA GLU A 14 43.10 -13.05 -24.76
C GLU A 14 43.69 -13.66 -23.48
N GLN A 15 42.86 -14.24 -22.61
CA GLN A 15 43.32 -14.94 -21.40
C GLN A 15 44.10 -16.23 -21.69
N ALA A 16 43.68 -17.03 -22.69
CA ALA A 16 44.41 -18.24 -23.10
C ALA A 16 45.79 -17.87 -23.68
N ALA A 17 45.84 -16.82 -24.51
CA ALA A 17 47.10 -16.27 -25.02
C ALA A 17 48.03 -15.78 -23.89
N LEU A 18 47.48 -15.14 -22.85
CA LEU A 18 48.24 -14.70 -21.68
C LEU A 18 48.79 -15.87 -20.82
N ARG A 19 48.16 -17.04 -20.85
CA ARG A 19 48.59 -18.24 -20.12
C ARG A 19 49.47 -19.18 -20.94
N GLY A 20 49.67 -18.89 -22.24
CA GLY A 20 50.41 -19.76 -23.16
C GLY A 20 49.65 -21.03 -23.55
N GLU A 21 48.32 -21.03 -23.43
CA GLU A 21 47.44 -22.17 -23.73
C GLU A 21 46.75 -21.98 -25.10
N GLU A 22 46.49 -23.06 -25.82
CA GLU A 22 45.73 -23.02 -27.07
C GLU A 22 44.23 -22.85 -26.79
N PHE A 23 43.60 -21.87 -27.43
CA PHE A 23 42.16 -21.62 -27.27
C PHE A 23 41.33 -22.73 -27.94
N ASN A 24 40.72 -23.60 -27.13
CA ASN A 24 39.84 -24.66 -27.60
C ASN A 24 38.35 -24.30 -27.42
N LEU A 25 37.64 -24.16 -28.54
CA LEU A 25 36.22 -23.81 -28.57
C LEU A 25 35.30 -24.94 -28.06
N ASP A 26 35.75 -26.19 -28.13
CA ASP A 26 34.95 -27.36 -27.73
C ASP A 26 34.96 -27.59 -26.22
N GLU A 27 36.09 -27.39 -25.54
CA GLU A 27 36.13 -27.37 -24.06
C GLU A 27 35.31 -26.21 -23.49
N MET A 28 35.28 -25.07 -24.17
CA MET A 28 34.48 -23.92 -23.75
C MET A 28 32.97 -24.25 -23.74
N LYS A 29 32.49 -25.10 -24.66
CA LYS A 29 31.07 -25.52 -24.70
C LYS A 29 30.62 -26.26 -23.45
N GLU A 30 31.56 -26.82 -22.70
CA GLU A 30 31.34 -27.57 -21.47
C GLU A 30 31.40 -26.70 -20.20
N THR A 31 31.38 -25.37 -20.33
CA THR A 31 31.40 -24.43 -19.18
C THR A 31 30.04 -23.81 -18.92
N LEU A 32 29.74 -23.51 -17.65
CA LEU A 32 28.51 -22.80 -17.30
C LEU A 32 28.51 -21.38 -17.88
N GLN A 33 29.67 -20.71 -17.94
CA GLN A 33 29.80 -19.40 -18.57
C GLN A 33 29.37 -19.39 -20.04
N PHE A 34 29.77 -20.39 -20.82
CA PHE A 34 29.34 -20.51 -22.21
C PHE A 34 27.83 -20.81 -22.32
N ALA A 35 27.31 -21.70 -21.47
CA ALA A 35 25.87 -21.99 -21.40
C ALA A 35 25.04 -20.75 -20.99
N LEU A 36 25.61 -19.88 -20.15
CA LEU A 36 25.04 -18.59 -19.76
C LEU A 36 25.18 -17.53 -20.87
N ALA A 37 26.29 -17.47 -21.60
CA ALA A 37 26.46 -16.54 -22.72
C ALA A 37 25.57 -16.92 -23.92
N GLN A 38 25.27 -18.21 -24.08
CA GLN A 38 24.26 -18.69 -25.01
C GLN A 38 22.83 -18.24 -24.65
N MET A 39 22.57 -17.74 -23.44
CA MET A 39 21.24 -17.30 -22.99
C MET A 39 20.66 -16.15 -23.81
N GLU A 40 21.48 -15.36 -24.50
CA GLU A 40 20.98 -14.26 -25.35
C GLU A 40 20.62 -14.72 -26.77
N MET A 41 20.96 -15.95 -27.17
CA MET A 41 20.70 -16.45 -28.52
C MET A 41 19.28 -16.98 -28.65
N TRP A 42 18.48 -16.31 -29.48
CA TRP A 42 17.17 -16.80 -29.92
C TRP A 42 17.41 -17.92 -30.93
N LYS A 43 17.37 -19.19 -30.50
CA LYS A 43 17.51 -20.33 -31.43
C LYS A 43 16.14 -20.73 -31.99
N GLY A 44 15.84 -20.31 -33.22
CA GLY A 44 14.82 -20.89 -34.10
C GLY A 44 13.56 -20.05 -34.40
N TYR A 45 12.98 -20.26 -35.59
CA TYR A 45 11.64 -19.81 -35.97
C TYR A 45 10.59 -20.57 -35.16
N TYR A 46 10.25 -20.08 -33.98
CA TYR A 46 9.41 -20.79 -33.01
C TYR A 46 8.21 -19.95 -32.57
N ALA A 47 7.00 -20.49 -32.74
CA ALA A 47 5.81 -19.96 -32.11
C ALA A 47 5.83 -20.34 -30.60
N PRO A 48 5.93 -19.38 -29.66
CA PRO A 48 6.16 -19.66 -28.25
C PRO A 48 4.94 -20.36 -27.64
N ARG A 49 5.01 -21.68 -27.45
CA ARG A 49 3.93 -22.48 -26.82
C ARG A 49 3.81 -22.18 -25.31
N GLN A 50 3.26 -21.02 -24.96
CA GLN A 50 3.10 -20.57 -23.57
C GLN A 50 1.94 -21.29 -22.88
N ARG A 51 2.05 -21.52 -21.56
CA ARG A 51 0.97 -22.04 -20.72
C ARG A 51 0.46 -20.93 -19.80
N GLU A 52 -0.75 -21.07 -19.29
CA GLU A 52 -1.23 -20.21 -18.22
C GLU A 52 -0.27 -20.34 -17.02
N GLN A 53 -0.03 -19.23 -16.31
CA GLN A 53 0.84 -19.22 -15.14
C GLN A 53 0.04 -19.71 -13.92
N GLY A 54 0.65 -20.53 -13.07
CA GLY A 54 0.03 -21.06 -11.87
C GLY A 54 1.04 -21.78 -10.99
N ASN A 55 0.65 -22.10 -9.75
CA ASN A 55 1.46 -22.89 -8.83
C ASN A 55 1.07 -24.38 -8.86
N TRP A 56 -0.06 -24.72 -9.47
CA TRP A 56 -0.56 -26.10 -9.55
C TRP A 56 -0.46 -26.61 -10.98
N LYS A 57 -0.01 -27.86 -11.16
CA LYS A 57 0.02 -28.57 -12.45
C LYS A 57 -1.08 -29.63 -12.47
N VAL A 58 -1.72 -29.79 -13.63
CA VAL A 58 -2.53 -30.97 -13.96
C VAL A 58 -1.88 -31.64 -15.15
N GLN A 59 -1.59 -32.93 -15.00
CA GLN A 59 -1.02 -33.74 -16.07
C GLN A 59 -1.96 -34.91 -16.38
N ALA A 60 -2.22 -35.08 -17.67
CA ALA A 60 -3.07 -36.12 -18.18
C ALA A 60 -2.53 -36.68 -19.49
N TYR A 61 -3.00 -37.85 -19.88
CA TYR A 61 -2.74 -38.40 -21.21
C TYR A 61 -4.01 -39.03 -21.80
N LYS A 62 -4.04 -39.13 -23.13
CA LYS A 62 -5.07 -39.84 -23.89
C LYS A 62 -4.39 -40.92 -24.71
N GLU A 63 -4.93 -42.13 -24.68
CA GLU A 63 -4.40 -43.26 -25.42
C GLU A 63 -5.02 -43.30 -26.81
N HIS A 64 -4.18 -43.40 -27.85
CA HIS A 64 -4.60 -43.63 -29.23
C HIS A 64 -3.95 -44.94 -29.72
N GLY A 65 -4.49 -46.08 -29.27
CA GLY A 65 -3.96 -47.41 -29.55
C GLY A 65 -3.09 -48.00 -28.43
N PRO A 66 -2.52 -49.21 -28.64
CA PRO A 66 -1.88 -49.99 -27.58
C PRO A 66 -0.45 -49.56 -27.23
N LEU A 67 0.22 -48.78 -28.10
CA LEU A 67 1.61 -48.35 -27.90
C LEU A 67 1.69 -47.06 -27.08
N GLU A 68 2.58 -47.01 -26.09
CA GLU A 68 2.81 -45.80 -25.28
C GLU A 68 3.26 -44.60 -26.12
N ALA A 69 3.96 -44.84 -27.22
CA ALA A 69 4.40 -43.81 -28.15
C ALA A 69 3.24 -43.03 -28.80
N ASN A 70 2.03 -43.62 -28.85
CA ASN A 70 0.84 -42.97 -29.39
C ASN A 70 0.05 -42.19 -28.33
N ARG A 71 0.55 -42.11 -27.10
CA ARG A 71 -0.09 -41.33 -26.06
C ARG A 71 0.04 -39.85 -26.35
N GLU A 72 -1.09 -39.17 -26.30
CA GLU A 72 -1.16 -37.73 -26.35
C GLU A 72 -1.08 -37.19 -24.93
N TYR A 73 -0.09 -36.34 -24.65
CA TYR A 73 0.13 -35.78 -23.31
C TYR A 73 -0.46 -34.38 -23.17
N TYR A 74 -0.99 -34.08 -21.99
CA TYR A 74 -1.55 -32.79 -21.63
C TYR A 74 -0.94 -32.28 -20.33
N ARG A 75 -0.53 -31.01 -20.32
CA ARG A 75 -0.10 -30.31 -19.11
C ARG A 75 -0.57 -28.88 -19.15
N GLU A 76 -1.36 -28.48 -18.16
CA GLU A 76 -1.79 -27.10 -17.95
C GLU A 76 -1.53 -26.71 -16.50
N HIS A 77 -1.25 -25.42 -16.25
CA HIS A 77 -1.05 -24.90 -14.90
C HIS A 77 -2.26 -24.09 -14.47
N ARG A 78 -2.51 -24.08 -13.16
CA ARG A 78 -3.65 -23.41 -12.53
C ARG A 78 -3.21 -22.64 -11.29
N PRO A 79 -3.88 -21.52 -10.98
CA PRO A 79 -3.48 -20.68 -9.85
C PRO A 79 -3.77 -21.30 -8.49
N SER A 80 -4.74 -22.22 -8.40
CA SER A 80 -5.15 -22.84 -7.13
C SER A 80 -5.46 -24.33 -7.29
N GLU A 81 -5.36 -25.08 -6.19
CA GLU A 81 -5.74 -26.48 -6.12
C GLU A 81 -7.17 -26.70 -6.61
N LEU A 82 -8.13 -25.91 -6.14
CA LEU A 82 -9.54 -26.03 -6.53
C LEU A 82 -9.73 -25.91 -8.04
N SER A 83 -9.03 -24.98 -8.69
CA SER A 83 -9.09 -24.82 -10.15
C SER A 83 -8.38 -25.96 -10.89
N ALA A 84 -7.28 -26.51 -10.35
CA ALA A 84 -6.63 -27.70 -10.85
C ALA A 84 -7.55 -28.94 -10.75
N GLN A 85 -8.24 -29.13 -9.63
CA GLN A 85 -9.20 -30.21 -9.45
C GLN A 85 -10.40 -30.08 -10.41
N ARG A 86 -10.93 -28.86 -10.61
CA ARG A 86 -11.99 -28.62 -11.61
C ARG A 86 -11.54 -28.95 -13.03
N LEU A 87 -10.32 -28.58 -13.39
CA LEU A 87 -9.73 -28.94 -14.68
C LEU A 87 -9.56 -30.45 -14.81
N ALA A 88 -9.05 -31.13 -13.78
CA ALA A 88 -8.92 -32.58 -13.80
C ALA A 88 -10.28 -33.28 -14.00
N LYS A 89 -11.34 -32.81 -13.34
CA LYS A 89 -12.71 -33.31 -13.57
C LYS A 89 -13.20 -33.04 -15.00
N LYS A 90 -12.84 -31.91 -15.59
CA LYS A 90 -13.14 -31.60 -17.01
C LYS A 90 -12.39 -32.54 -17.95
N LEU A 91 -11.08 -32.69 -17.78
CA LEU A 91 -10.24 -33.58 -18.60
C LEU A 91 -10.73 -35.04 -18.52
N LYS A 92 -11.08 -35.54 -17.33
CA LYS A 92 -11.67 -36.87 -17.17
C LYS A 92 -12.96 -37.05 -17.98
N ARG A 93 -13.83 -36.03 -18.02
CA ARG A 93 -15.07 -36.04 -18.84
C ARG A 93 -14.78 -36.02 -20.35
N GLU A 94 -13.66 -35.44 -20.76
CA GLU A 94 -13.21 -35.38 -22.15
C GLU A 94 -12.41 -36.62 -22.60
N GLY A 95 -12.34 -37.65 -21.73
CA GLY A 95 -11.68 -38.92 -22.00
C GLY A 95 -10.17 -38.94 -21.73
N TRP A 96 -9.65 -37.97 -20.95
CA TRP A 96 -8.25 -37.96 -20.52
C TRP A 96 -8.06 -38.76 -19.22
N LYS A 97 -6.98 -39.53 -19.15
CA LYS A 97 -6.50 -40.17 -17.92
C LYS A 97 -5.58 -39.20 -17.17
N VAL A 98 -6.09 -38.61 -16.10
CA VAL A 98 -5.32 -37.70 -15.22
C VAL A 98 -4.47 -38.53 -14.26
N TYR A 99 -3.15 -38.34 -14.30
CA TYR A 99 -2.19 -39.11 -13.50
C TYR A 99 -1.43 -38.28 -12.46
N SER A 100 -1.46 -36.95 -12.56
CA SER A 100 -0.80 -36.07 -11.59
C SER A 100 -1.55 -34.76 -11.43
N ILE A 101 -1.82 -34.41 -10.17
CA ILE A 101 -2.33 -33.11 -9.73
C ILE A 101 -1.48 -32.74 -8.53
N GLY A 102 -0.78 -31.61 -8.59
CA GLY A 102 0.07 -31.19 -7.49
C GLY A 102 0.68 -29.82 -7.71
N GLU A 103 1.44 -29.34 -6.73
CA GLU A 103 2.20 -28.11 -6.87
C GLU A 103 3.36 -28.29 -7.86
N ILE A 104 3.75 -27.20 -8.51
CA ILE A 104 4.91 -27.18 -9.40
C ILE A 104 6.14 -27.02 -8.54
N GLU A 105 7.02 -28.01 -8.57
CA GLU A 105 8.37 -27.90 -8.03
C GLU A 105 9.12 -26.76 -8.71
N LYS A 106 9.45 -25.73 -7.92
CA LYS A 106 10.29 -24.59 -8.29
C LYS A 106 11.09 -24.19 -7.06
N LEU A 107 12.32 -23.71 -7.26
CA LEU A 107 13.05 -23.12 -6.15
C LEU A 107 12.33 -21.85 -5.64
N PRO A 108 12.30 -21.62 -4.31
CA PRO A 108 11.79 -20.37 -3.74
C PRO A 108 12.55 -19.15 -4.28
N GLU A 109 11.87 -18.00 -4.38
CA GLU A 109 12.51 -16.77 -4.87
C GLU A 109 13.69 -16.33 -3.99
N THR A 110 13.66 -16.61 -2.68
CA THR A 110 14.78 -16.36 -1.76
C THR A 110 16.03 -17.12 -2.18
N VAL A 111 15.90 -18.39 -2.58
CA VAL A 111 17.02 -19.19 -3.07
C VAL A 111 17.61 -18.58 -4.34
N TYR A 112 16.79 -18.07 -5.26
CA TYR A 112 17.29 -17.37 -6.44
C TYR A 112 17.94 -16.00 -6.16
N GLN A 113 17.65 -15.37 -5.02
CA GLN A 113 18.32 -14.14 -4.59
C GLN A 113 19.67 -14.44 -3.94
N ASP A 114 19.72 -15.47 -3.10
CA ASP A 114 20.94 -15.87 -2.39
C ASP A 114 21.97 -16.53 -3.32
N VAL A 115 21.49 -17.22 -4.36
CA VAL A 115 22.33 -17.71 -5.45
C VAL A 115 22.73 -16.50 -6.31
N LYS A 116 23.88 -15.90 -5.98
CA LYS A 116 24.65 -15.10 -6.94
C LYS A 116 25.00 -16.04 -8.08
N SER A 117 24.14 -16.11 -9.11
CA SER A 117 24.22 -17.09 -10.19
C SER A 117 25.60 -17.15 -10.86
N VAL A 118 26.32 -16.02 -10.88
CA VAL A 118 27.71 -15.93 -11.33
C VAL A 118 28.71 -16.57 -10.35
N ALA A 119 28.50 -16.40 -9.03
CA ALA A 119 29.36 -17.01 -8.02
C ALA A 119 29.10 -18.51 -7.88
N ALA A 120 27.83 -18.94 -7.90
CA ALA A 120 27.48 -20.36 -7.95
C ALA A 120 28.01 -21.00 -9.24
N ALA A 121 27.95 -20.30 -10.38
CA ALA A 121 28.55 -20.77 -11.61
C ALA A 121 30.06 -20.96 -11.50
N LYS A 122 30.79 -19.95 -10.99
CA LYS A 122 32.22 -20.06 -10.75
C LYS A 122 32.60 -21.17 -9.77
N LEU A 123 31.76 -21.43 -8.77
CA LEU A 123 32.00 -22.46 -7.76
C LEU A 123 31.74 -23.87 -8.31
N ILE A 124 30.73 -24.01 -9.18
CA ILE A 124 30.47 -25.23 -9.95
C ILE A 124 31.57 -25.47 -10.98
N ASP A 125 31.95 -24.45 -11.76
CA ASP A 125 33.04 -24.53 -12.75
C ASP A 125 34.36 -24.95 -12.05
N SER A 126 34.69 -24.33 -10.91
CA SER A 126 35.88 -24.69 -10.12
C SER A 126 35.81 -26.09 -9.49
N ALA A 127 34.61 -26.57 -9.15
CA ALA A 127 34.41 -27.94 -8.69
C ALA A 127 34.54 -28.95 -9.85
N LEU A 128 34.08 -28.60 -11.04
CA LEU A 128 34.15 -29.43 -12.24
C LEU A 128 35.58 -29.53 -12.80
N GLU A 129 36.36 -28.44 -12.75
CA GLU A 129 37.80 -28.47 -13.08
C GLU A 129 38.56 -29.49 -12.24
N LYS A 130 38.18 -29.69 -10.98
CA LYS A 130 38.79 -30.70 -10.09
C LYS A 130 38.39 -32.15 -10.40
N VAL A 131 37.39 -32.35 -11.27
CA VAL A 131 36.83 -33.67 -11.63
C VAL A 131 37.16 -34.05 -13.08
N LYS A 132 37.69 -33.11 -13.88
CA LYS A 132 37.98 -33.25 -15.32
C LYS A 132 38.88 -34.46 -15.67
N ASP A 133 39.72 -34.92 -14.74
CA ASP A 133 40.68 -36.03 -14.95
C ASP A 133 40.07 -37.46 -14.94
N LYS A 134 38.74 -37.64 -14.84
CA LYS A 134 38.13 -38.97 -14.60
C LYS A 134 37.32 -39.60 -15.75
N GLY A 135 37.52 -39.17 -17.00
CA GLY A 135 37.11 -39.94 -18.20
C GLY A 135 35.82 -39.47 -18.92
N THR A 136 35.60 -40.02 -20.13
CA THR A 136 34.65 -39.53 -21.16
C THR A 136 33.17 -39.62 -20.81
N GLY A 137 32.75 -40.57 -19.96
CA GLY A 137 31.36 -40.65 -19.47
C GLY A 137 30.97 -39.52 -18.52
N ILE A 138 31.97 -38.87 -17.90
CA ILE A 138 31.77 -37.76 -16.97
C ILE A 138 31.52 -36.45 -17.74
N ALA A 139 32.09 -36.26 -18.94
CA ALA A 139 31.88 -35.05 -19.75
C ALA A 139 30.41 -34.88 -20.19
N ALA A 140 29.76 -35.96 -20.62
CA ALA A 140 28.33 -35.95 -20.95
C ALA A 140 27.47 -35.64 -19.72
N MET A 141 27.74 -36.31 -18.59
CA MET A 141 27.07 -36.06 -17.31
C MET A 141 27.29 -34.61 -16.81
N ASN A 142 28.48 -34.06 -16.99
CA ASN A 142 28.82 -32.68 -16.65
C ASN A 142 28.02 -31.69 -17.50
N SER A 143 27.92 -31.92 -18.81
CA SER A 143 27.14 -31.07 -19.71
C SER A 143 25.64 -31.09 -19.38
N GLU A 144 25.10 -32.24 -18.98
CA GLU A 144 23.71 -32.40 -18.54
C GLU A 144 23.45 -31.69 -17.21
N ILE A 145 24.36 -31.80 -16.24
CA ILE A 145 24.27 -31.10 -14.96
C ILE A 145 24.35 -29.58 -15.18
N LEU A 146 25.28 -29.11 -16.00
CA LEU A 146 25.43 -27.70 -16.34
C LEU A 146 24.20 -27.15 -17.06
N GLN A 147 23.63 -27.93 -17.98
CA GLN A 147 22.41 -27.57 -18.67
C GLN A 147 21.21 -27.57 -17.72
N ALA A 148 21.11 -28.52 -16.79
CA ALA A 148 20.07 -28.56 -15.76
C ALA A 148 20.15 -27.36 -14.82
N VAL A 149 21.36 -26.98 -14.38
CA VAL A 149 21.61 -25.76 -13.58
C VAL A 149 21.26 -24.50 -14.38
N ALA A 150 21.66 -24.43 -15.65
CA ALA A 150 21.32 -23.33 -16.53
C ALA A 150 19.80 -23.24 -16.77
N ASP A 151 19.11 -24.36 -16.93
CA ASP A 151 17.66 -24.44 -17.08
C ASP A 151 16.93 -24.05 -15.81
N GLU A 152 17.44 -24.39 -14.63
CA GLU A 152 16.92 -23.94 -13.35
C GLU A 152 17.07 -22.40 -13.20
N ILE A 153 18.17 -21.84 -13.68
CA ILE A 153 18.37 -20.37 -13.76
C ILE A 153 17.41 -19.75 -14.80
N ARG A 154 17.20 -20.38 -15.96
CA ARG A 154 16.27 -19.91 -17.00
C ARG A 154 14.80 -20.01 -16.55
N ALA A 155 14.46 -20.99 -15.71
CA ALA A 155 13.10 -21.19 -15.20
C ALA A 155 12.56 -19.95 -14.47
N ARG A 156 13.48 -19.11 -13.96
CA ARG A 156 13.15 -17.80 -13.38
C ARG A 156 12.74 -16.78 -14.45
N GLY A 157 11.44 -16.52 -14.53
CA GLY A 157 10.86 -15.38 -15.26
C GLY A 157 10.81 -15.58 -16.77
N PHE A 158 11.11 -14.53 -17.54
CA PHE A 158 10.92 -14.52 -19.00
C PHE A 158 11.86 -15.47 -19.74
N ARG A 159 13.01 -15.82 -19.15
CA ARG A 159 14.00 -16.74 -19.74
C ARG A 159 13.50 -18.18 -19.81
N SER A 160 12.38 -18.50 -19.15
CA SER A 160 11.77 -19.83 -19.23
C SER A 160 11.33 -20.19 -20.65
N THR A 161 11.14 -19.20 -21.53
CA THR A 161 10.89 -19.41 -22.95
C THR A 161 12.12 -19.86 -23.73
N MET A 162 13.31 -19.74 -23.16
CA MET A 162 14.60 -20.11 -23.75
C MET A 162 15.05 -21.51 -23.32
N ILE A 163 14.30 -22.19 -22.43
CA ILE A 163 14.57 -23.58 -22.05
C ILE A 163 14.26 -24.49 -23.23
N HIS A 164 15.21 -25.36 -23.56
CA HIS A 164 15.04 -26.30 -24.66
C HIS A 164 13.92 -27.30 -24.33
N ARG A 165 13.11 -27.62 -25.34
CA ARG A 165 12.07 -28.65 -25.18
C ARG A 165 12.60 -29.94 -25.77
N THR A 166 12.35 -31.04 -25.06
CA THR A 166 12.61 -32.38 -25.57
C THR A 166 11.97 -32.55 -26.95
N GLU A 167 12.77 -33.03 -27.91
CA GLU A 167 12.27 -33.45 -29.22
C GLU A 167 11.34 -34.65 -29.03
N GLY A 168 10.14 -34.61 -29.64
CA GLY A 168 9.13 -35.65 -29.49
C GLY A 168 7.68 -35.14 -29.43
N ALA A 169 6.81 -35.91 -28.77
CA ALA A 169 5.36 -35.67 -28.73
C ALA A 169 5.01 -34.29 -28.13
N VAL A 170 4.16 -33.54 -28.83
CA VAL A 170 3.73 -32.19 -28.40
C VAL A 170 2.82 -32.30 -27.18
N ILE A 171 3.31 -31.85 -26.03
CA ILE A 171 2.49 -31.76 -24.81
C ILE A 171 1.46 -30.62 -24.96
N LYS A 172 0.18 -30.98 -25.06
CA LYS A 172 -0.98 -30.06 -25.11
C LYS A 172 -1.19 -29.29 -23.80
N GLY A 173 -2.17 -28.37 -23.79
CA GLY A 173 -2.45 -27.48 -22.66
C GLY A 173 -1.68 -26.16 -22.69
N TYR A 174 -1.11 -25.81 -23.85
CA TYR A 174 -0.59 -24.47 -24.12
C TYR A 174 -1.71 -23.57 -24.70
N ILE A 175 -1.52 -22.27 -24.65
CA ILE A 175 -2.44 -21.28 -25.20
C ILE A 175 -2.44 -21.39 -26.72
N GLU A 176 -3.58 -21.80 -27.29
CA GLU A 176 -3.74 -22.01 -28.73
C GLU A 176 -4.04 -20.71 -29.47
N ASP A 177 -4.73 -19.76 -28.82
CA ASP A 177 -5.00 -18.43 -29.38
C ASP A 177 -3.69 -17.70 -29.71
N PRO A 178 -3.41 -17.44 -31.00
CA PRO A 178 -2.16 -16.83 -31.44
C PRO A 178 -2.00 -15.41 -30.91
N ILE A 179 -3.08 -14.63 -30.78
CA ILE A 179 -3.01 -13.24 -30.30
C ILE A 179 -2.66 -13.24 -28.81
N LYS A 180 -3.44 -13.97 -27.99
CA LYS A 180 -3.17 -14.09 -26.53
C LYS A 180 -1.74 -14.58 -26.28
N ARG A 181 -1.30 -15.59 -27.03
CA ARG A 181 0.04 -16.18 -26.90
C ARG A 181 1.16 -15.20 -27.24
N HIS A 182 1.05 -14.46 -28.35
CA HIS A 182 2.06 -13.48 -28.75
C HIS A 182 2.08 -12.28 -27.80
N LEU A 183 0.93 -11.78 -27.36
CA LEU A 183 0.86 -10.68 -26.39
C LEU A 183 1.52 -11.07 -25.06
N LEU A 184 1.25 -12.28 -24.53
CA LEU A 184 1.90 -12.77 -23.32
C LEU A 184 3.41 -12.93 -23.50
N TYR A 185 3.85 -13.46 -24.65
CA TYR A 185 5.27 -13.57 -24.97
C TYR A 185 5.96 -12.20 -25.00
N ILE A 186 5.42 -11.25 -25.77
CA ILE A 186 5.95 -9.89 -25.89
C ILE A 186 5.98 -9.22 -24.52
N ASN A 187 4.91 -9.32 -23.73
CA ASN A 187 4.86 -8.73 -22.38
C ASN A 187 5.93 -9.33 -21.44
N ASN A 188 6.13 -10.64 -21.48
CA ASN A 188 7.14 -11.30 -20.65
C ASN A 188 8.57 -10.88 -21.07
N VAL A 189 8.86 -10.87 -22.37
CA VAL A 189 10.16 -10.44 -22.91
C VAL A 189 10.42 -8.98 -22.61
N SER A 190 9.47 -8.08 -22.89
CA SER A 190 9.55 -6.65 -22.58
C SER A 190 9.77 -6.41 -21.08
N GLY A 191 9.07 -7.14 -20.22
CA GLY A 191 9.28 -7.08 -18.77
C GLY A 191 10.70 -7.53 -18.36
N GLY A 192 11.21 -8.58 -18.98
CA GLY A 192 12.58 -9.07 -18.82
C GLY A 192 13.64 -8.06 -19.23
N MET A 193 13.52 -7.52 -20.43
CA MET A 193 14.42 -6.49 -20.96
C MET A 193 14.38 -5.21 -20.12
N SER A 194 13.19 -4.83 -19.65
CA SER A 194 13.02 -3.69 -18.74
C SER A 194 13.75 -3.90 -17.42
N LYS A 195 13.62 -5.09 -16.80
CA LYS A 195 14.40 -5.44 -15.60
C LYS A 195 15.91 -5.36 -15.88
N ALA A 196 16.39 -5.91 -16.98
CA ALA A 196 17.81 -5.85 -17.34
C ALA A 196 18.32 -4.41 -17.56
N LYS A 197 17.50 -3.54 -18.18
CA LYS A 197 17.82 -2.11 -18.30
C LYS A 197 17.89 -1.43 -16.93
N VAL A 198 16.91 -1.70 -16.05
CA VAL A 198 16.90 -1.16 -14.68
C VAL A 198 18.12 -1.63 -13.88
N VAL A 199 18.50 -2.91 -13.99
CA VAL A 199 19.73 -3.42 -13.35
C VAL A 199 20.93 -2.62 -13.82
N ARG A 200 21.11 -2.46 -15.14
CA ARG A 200 22.26 -1.72 -15.69
C ARG A 200 22.32 -0.28 -15.18
N MET A 201 21.19 0.44 -15.21
CA MET A 201 21.11 1.81 -14.69
C MET A 201 21.37 1.88 -13.18
N ALA A 202 20.83 0.93 -12.41
CA ALA A 202 21.02 0.91 -10.97
C ALA A 202 22.48 0.60 -10.60
N MET A 203 23.12 -0.34 -11.31
CA MET A 203 24.52 -0.67 -11.10
C MET A 203 25.44 0.47 -11.54
N SER A 204 25.14 1.18 -12.64
CA SER A 204 25.95 2.34 -13.05
C SER A 204 25.86 3.46 -12.00
N VAL A 205 24.68 3.72 -11.43
CA VAL A 205 24.54 4.70 -10.34
C VAL A 205 25.23 4.24 -9.06
N LEU A 206 25.16 2.95 -8.72
CA LEU A 206 25.80 2.39 -7.54
C LEU A 206 27.32 2.41 -7.63
N MET A 207 27.88 2.05 -8.79
CA MET A 207 29.33 1.97 -9.00
C MET A 207 29.95 3.31 -9.42
N GLY A 208 29.19 4.25 -9.96
CA GLY A 208 29.75 5.49 -10.52
C GLY A 208 30.62 5.23 -11.76
N ASP A 209 31.14 6.31 -12.33
CA ASP A 209 32.04 6.24 -13.49
C ASP A 209 33.50 6.34 -13.05
N LYS A 210 34.40 5.58 -13.68
CA LYS A 210 35.84 5.74 -13.45
C LYS A 210 36.43 6.67 -14.50
N VAL A 211 36.79 7.88 -14.09
CA VAL A 211 37.48 8.86 -14.94
C VAL A 211 38.90 9.03 -14.42
N MET A 212 39.90 8.72 -15.25
CA MET A 212 41.33 8.81 -14.89
C MET A 212 41.71 8.04 -13.61
N GLY A 213 41.13 6.84 -13.42
CA GLY A 213 41.40 5.99 -12.24
C GLY A 213 40.74 6.46 -10.94
N LYS A 214 40.05 7.60 -10.93
CA LYS A 214 39.23 8.07 -9.81
C LYS A 214 37.76 7.78 -10.07
N GLN A 215 37.08 7.23 -9.07
CA GLN A 215 35.65 6.96 -9.11
C GLN A 215 34.90 8.29 -8.91
N ILE A 216 34.10 8.69 -9.89
CA ILE A 216 33.25 9.87 -9.87
C ILE A 216 31.80 9.40 -9.72
N GLY A 217 31.18 9.75 -8.59
CA GLY A 217 29.87 9.24 -8.22
C GLY A 217 29.92 7.80 -7.70
N GLY A 218 28.76 7.19 -7.48
CA GLY A 218 28.67 5.88 -6.83
C GLY A 218 28.83 5.93 -5.32
N ILE A 219 28.63 4.76 -4.70
CA ILE A 219 28.81 4.56 -3.25
C ILE A 219 30.04 3.69 -3.07
N ASP A 220 31.08 4.22 -2.41
CA ASP A 220 32.27 3.45 -2.06
C ASP A 220 31.94 2.50 -0.90
N PRO A 221 31.98 1.16 -1.09
CA PRO A 221 31.65 0.20 -0.04
C PRO A 221 32.58 0.26 1.18
N LYS A 222 33.80 0.78 1.02
CA LYS A 222 34.77 0.90 2.12
C LYS A 222 34.53 2.16 2.95
N GLN A 223 34.12 3.25 2.31
CA GLN A 223 33.86 4.52 3.00
C GLN A 223 32.46 4.57 3.60
N ASP A 224 31.46 4.05 2.89
CA ASP A 224 30.06 4.03 3.34
C ASP A 224 29.42 2.63 3.17
N PRO A 225 29.81 1.67 4.03
CA PRO A 225 29.34 0.30 3.93
C PRO A 225 27.82 0.18 4.15
N GLU A 226 27.24 1.03 5.00
CA GLU A 226 25.80 1.00 5.27
C GLU A 226 25.00 1.56 4.10
N ALA A 227 25.36 2.71 3.51
CA ALA A 227 24.65 3.21 2.34
C ALA A 227 24.76 2.23 1.15
N TYR A 228 25.92 1.59 0.98
CA TYR A 228 26.11 0.58 -0.06
C TYR A 228 25.17 -0.61 0.15
N LYS A 229 25.14 -1.15 1.37
CA LYS A 229 24.23 -2.25 1.74
C LYS A 229 22.77 -1.89 1.51
N VAL A 230 22.36 -0.68 1.89
CA VAL A 230 20.99 -0.19 1.68
C VAL A 230 20.65 -0.08 0.19
N ALA A 231 21.56 0.46 -0.62
CA ALA A 231 21.36 0.59 -2.05
C ALA A 231 21.26 -0.78 -2.74
N VAL A 232 22.12 -1.73 -2.39
CA VAL A 232 22.07 -3.11 -2.89
C VAL A 232 20.75 -3.79 -2.51
N ASN A 233 20.36 -3.73 -1.23
CA ASN A 233 19.10 -4.31 -0.76
C ASN A 233 17.89 -3.71 -1.50
N TYR A 234 17.91 -2.40 -1.74
CA TYR A 234 16.87 -1.72 -2.50
C TYR A 234 16.80 -2.24 -3.94
N ILE A 235 17.95 -2.35 -4.62
CA ILE A 235 18.03 -2.85 -5.99
C ILE A 235 17.50 -4.29 -6.06
N GLU A 236 17.93 -5.16 -5.15
CA GLU A 236 17.47 -6.55 -5.08
C GLU A 236 15.95 -6.63 -4.85
N GLU A 237 15.40 -5.84 -3.93
CA GLU A 237 13.97 -5.76 -3.67
C GLU A 237 13.21 -5.28 -4.91
N GLN A 238 13.72 -4.30 -5.66
CA GLN A 238 13.06 -3.84 -6.90
C GLN A 238 13.12 -4.86 -8.04
N LEU A 239 14.08 -5.78 -8.04
CA LEU A 239 14.29 -6.73 -9.13
C LEU A 239 13.69 -8.13 -8.87
N ARG A 240 13.48 -8.51 -7.60
CA ARG A 240 12.92 -9.82 -7.25
C ARG A 240 11.50 -10.02 -7.78
N ASN A 241 11.14 -11.26 -8.07
CA ASN A 241 9.76 -11.64 -8.37
C ASN A 241 8.91 -11.68 -7.08
N LEU A 242 7.60 -11.64 -7.23
CA LEU A 242 6.67 -11.72 -6.10
C LEU A 242 6.55 -13.18 -5.64
N ASP A 243 6.82 -13.43 -4.36
CA ASP A 243 6.68 -14.76 -3.72
C ASP A 243 5.22 -15.05 -3.32
N ALA A 244 4.94 -16.24 -2.79
CA ALA A 244 3.57 -16.64 -2.41
C ALA A 244 2.95 -15.69 -1.36
N THR A 245 3.76 -15.20 -0.43
CA THR A 245 3.33 -14.30 0.65
C THR A 245 3.02 -12.91 0.11
N ASP A 246 3.87 -12.34 -0.77
CA ASP A 246 3.60 -11.07 -1.46
C ASP A 246 2.29 -11.10 -2.23
N ARG A 247 2.00 -12.25 -2.85
CA ARG A 247 0.79 -12.47 -3.62
C ARG A 247 -0.46 -12.49 -2.73
N ALA A 248 -0.39 -13.17 -1.59
CA ALA A 248 -1.45 -13.16 -0.60
C ALA A 248 -1.68 -11.74 -0.02
N ILE A 249 -0.59 -11.02 0.30
CA ILE A 249 -0.64 -9.62 0.75
C ILE A 249 -1.27 -8.73 -0.33
N GLY A 250 -0.88 -8.91 -1.58
CA GLY A 250 -1.44 -8.20 -2.73
C GLY A 250 -2.94 -8.45 -2.90
N LEU A 251 -3.41 -9.69 -2.71
CA LEU A 251 -4.84 -10.01 -2.72
C LEU A 251 -5.57 -9.34 -1.56
N ALA A 252 -5.04 -9.44 -0.34
CA ALA A 252 -5.63 -8.80 0.84
C ALA A 252 -5.75 -7.28 0.67
N LYS A 253 -4.69 -6.63 0.17
CA LYS A 253 -4.69 -5.22 -0.21
C LYS A 253 -5.77 -4.91 -1.24
N SER A 254 -5.96 -5.77 -2.24
CA SER A 254 -6.97 -5.56 -3.28
C SER A 254 -8.40 -5.65 -2.74
N ILE A 255 -8.67 -6.61 -1.85
CA ILE A 255 -9.98 -6.79 -1.21
C ILE A 255 -10.28 -5.60 -0.31
N ALA A 256 -9.29 -5.15 0.47
CA ALA A 256 -9.44 -3.98 1.30
C ALA A 256 -9.65 -2.71 0.45
N THR A 257 -8.90 -2.56 -0.65
CA THR A 257 -9.10 -1.47 -1.63
C THR A 257 -10.51 -1.50 -2.22
N PHE A 258 -10.98 -2.67 -2.65
CA PHE A 258 -12.35 -2.85 -3.13
C PHE A 258 -13.38 -2.44 -2.08
N LYS A 259 -13.21 -2.90 -0.84
CA LYS A 259 -14.13 -2.64 0.27
C LYS A 259 -14.26 -1.14 0.56
N PHE A 260 -13.16 -0.40 0.59
CA PHE A 260 -13.17 1.01 1.01
C PHE A 260 -13.31 2.02 -0.14
N LEU A 261 -12.70 1.74 -1.29
CA LEU A 261 -12.65 2.68 -2.43
C LEU A 261 -13.54 2.23 -3.60
N GLY A 262 -13.90 0.96 -3.68
CA GLY A 262 -14.70 0.41 -4.79
C GLY A 262 -16.06 1.10 -4.90
N PHE A 263 -16.38 1.56 -6.13
CA PHE A 263 -17.59 2.28 -6.51
C PHE A 263 -17.86 3.56 -5.68
N ASN A 264 -16.87 4.07 -4.94
CA ASN A 264 -17.08 5.08 -3.92
C ASN A 264 -16.82 6.49 -4.47
N VAL A 265 -17.90 7.26 -4.69
CA VAL A 265 -17.86 8.64 -5.18
C VAL A 265 -17.13 9.57 -4.20
N ARG A 266 -17.31 9.38 -2.89
CA ARG A 266 -16.58 10.17 -1.87
C ARG A 266 -15.07 10.06 -2.03
N SER A 267 -14.55 8.87 -2.34
CA SER A 267 -13.10 8.68 -2.49
C SER A 267 -12.55 9.45 -3.68
N ALA A 268 -13.29 9.46 -4.80
CA ALA A 268 -12.96 10.26 -5.97
C ALA A 268 -13.00 11.77 -5.67
N PHE A 269 -14.01 12.24 -4.93
CA PHE A 269 -14.12 13.65 -4.51
C PHE A 269 -12.97 14.06 -3.58
N VAL A 270 -12.67 13.25 -2.56
CA VAL A 270 -11.55 13.51 -1.63
C VAL A 270 -10.24 13.59 -2.39
N ASN A 271 -10.03 12.71 -3.37
CA ASN A 271 -8.85 12.74 -4.22
C ASN A 271 -8.73 14.08 -4.96
N LEU A 272 -9.81 14.61 -5.57
CA LEU A 272 -9.81 15.92 -6.26
C LEU A 272 -9.34 17.08 -5.37
N THR A 273 -9.55 17.01 -4.05
CA THR A 273 -9.12 18.07 -3.13
C THR A 273 -7.59 18.25 -3.08
N SER A 274 -6.80 17.30 -3.59
CA SER A 274 -5.35 17.46 -3.78
C SER A 274 -5.00 18.67 -4.64
N LEU A 275 -5.84 19.02 -5.62
CA LEU A 275 -5.65 20.19 -6.48
C LEU A 275 -5.76 21.51 -5.73
N LEU A 276 -6.41 21.52 -4.57
CA LEU A 276 -6.57 22.69 -3.70
C LEU A 276 -5.61 22.67 -2.50
N THR A 277 -4.90 21.56 -2.27
CA THR A 277 -4.07 21.36 -1.08
C THR A 277 -2.61 21.08 -1.42
N THR A 278 -2.29 19.86 -1.87
CA THR A 278 -0.91 19.43 -2.12
C THR A 278 -0.35 19.97 -3.43
N ALA A 279 -1.16 20.02 -4.50
CA ALA A 279 -0.69 20.43 -5.81
C ALA A 279 -0.18 21.89 -5.85
N PRO A 280 -0.86 22.90 -5.27
CA PRO A 280 -0.35 24.26 -5.30
C PRO A 280 0.99 24.42 -4.57
N ALA A 281 1.15 23.76 -3.41
CA ALA A 281 2.41 23.77 -2.67
C ALA A 281 3.54 23.06 -3.42
N ALA A 282 3.24 21.92 -4.04
CA ALA A 282 4.21 21.17 -4.83
C ALA A 282 4.65 21.95 -6.07
N ILE A 283 3.73 22.54 -6.84
CA ILE A 283 4.09 23.39 -7.98
C ILE A 283 4.94 24.58 -7.53
N HIS A 284 4.54 25.26 -6.45
CA HIS A 284 5.30 26.38 -5.90
C HIS A 284 6.76 25.99 -5.60
N GLN A 285 6.99 24.81 -5.00
CA GLN A 285 8.33 24.36 -4.64
C GLN A 285 9.12 23.76 -5.81
N TYR A 286 8.56 22.78 -6.51
CA TYR A 286 9.29 21.90 -7.43
C TYR A 286 9.25 22.39 -8.89
N ALA A 287 8.22 23.14 -9.28
CA ALA A 287 8.16 23.73 -10.62
C ALA A 287 8.71 25.17 -10.66
N LEU A 288 8.55 25.91 -9.56
CA LEU A 288 8.88 27.35 -9.51
C LEU A 288 10.01 27.70 -8.53
N GLY A 289 10.67 26.70 -7.94
CA GLY A 289 11.80 26.92 -7.03
C GLY A 289 11.45 27.71 -5.76
N GLY A 290 10.21 27.61 -5.28
CA GLY A 290 9.71 28.37 -4.13
C GLY A 290 9.31 29.82 -4.46
N ARG A 291 9.16 30.15 -5.75
CA ARG A 291 8.73 31.47 -6.24
C ARG A 291 7.31 31.39 -6.81
N GLY A 292 6.68 32.56 -6.99
CA GLY A 292 5.34 32.68 -7.57
C GLY A 292 4.22 32.73 -6.53
N SER A 293 3.07 33.24 -6.95
CA SER A 293 1.90 33.39 -6.07
C SER A 293 1.09 32.09 -6.03
N LEU A 294 0.77 31.58 -4.83
CA LEU A 294 -0.13 30.44 -4.63
C LEU A 294 -1.50 30.66 -5.29
N MET A 295 -2.01 31.89 -5.27
CA MET A 295 -3.25 32.25 -5.98
C MET A 295 -3.10 32.16 -7.49
N GLY A 296 -1.96 32.59 -8.03
CA GLY A 296 -1.65 32.44 -9.46
C GLY A 296 -1.55 30.96 -9.86
N ILE A 297 -0.95 30.14 -9.02
CA ILE A 297 -0.86 28.69 -9.21
C ILE A 297 -2.26 28.05 -9.18
N MET A 298 -3.12 28.42 -8.23
CA MET A 298 -4.50 27.92 -8.17
C MET A 298 -5.32 28.33 -9.40
N LYS A 299 -5.16 29.56 -9.89
CA LYS A 299 -5.79 30.02 -11.15
C LYS A 299 -5.31 29.19 -12.35
N GLU A 300 -4.01 28.94 -12.44
CA GLU A 300 -3.46 28.10 -13.51
C GLU A 300 -3.93 26.65 -13.39
N LEU A 301 -3.98 26.07 -12.19
CA LEU A 301 -4.55 24.74 -11.95
C LEU A 301 -6.01 24.66 -12.39
N ALA A 302 -6.81 25.71 -12.17
CA ALA A 302 -8.19 25.76 -12.65
C ALA A 302 -8.27 25.80 -14.19
N SER A 303 -7.38 26.55 -14.85
CA SER A 303 -7.29 26.59 -16.32
C SER A 303 -6.82 25.26 -16.89
N ALA A 304 -5.70 24.74 -16.39
CA ALA A 304 -5.15 23.46 -16.76
C ALA A 304 -6.12 22.31 -16.50
N GLY A 305 -6.96 22.39 -15.46
CA GLY A 305 -8.00 21.41 -15.19
C GLY A 305 -9.08 21.37 -16.27
N LYS A 306 -9.51 22.54 -16.77
CA LYS A 306 -10.46 22.62 -17.90
C LYS A 306 -9.85 22.03 -19.18
N ASP A 307 -8.59 22.37 -19.45
CA ASP A 307 -7.90 21.94 -20.67
C ASP A 307 -7.58 20.45 -20.63
N TYR A 308 -7.06 19.95 -19.51
CA TYR A 308 -6.78 18.54 -19.32
C TYR A 308 -8.07 17.70 -19.30
N GLY A 309 -9.15 18.22 -18.70
CA GLY A 309 -10.47 17.59 -18.81
C GLY A 309 -10.97 17.51 -20.26
N SER A 310 -10.70 18.54 -21.06
CA SER A 310 -11.00 18.53 -22.50
C SER A 310 -10.17 17.50 -23.26
N TYR A 311 -8.88 17.38 -22.93
CA TYR A 311 -7.99 16.33 -23.45
C TYR A 311 -8.49 14.93 -23.11
N MET A 312 -8.87 14.69 -21.85
CA MET A 312 -9.47 13.41 -21.43
C MET A 312 -10.78 13.09 -22.16
N ALA A 313 -11.55 14.12 -22.55
CA ALA A 313 -12.75 13.98 -23.37
C ALA A 313 -12.47 13.83 -24.87
N GLY A 314 -11.20 13.71 -25.29
CA GLY A 314 -10.79 13.54 -26.69
C GLY A 314 -10.79 14.81 -27.53
N ARG A 315 -10.90 16.00 -26.91
CA ARG A 315 -10.83 17.29 -27.62
C ARG A 315 -9.38 17.68 -27.86
N LYS A 316 -9.12 18.32 -29.01
CA LYS A 316 -7.79 18.83 -29.36
C LYS A 316 -7.52 20.15 -28.65
N LEU A 317 -6.32 20.29 -28.11
CA LEU A 317 -5.77 21.55 -27.59
C LEU A 317 -4.82 22.18 -28.63
N ASN A 318 -4.08 23.23 -28.24
CA ASN A 318 -3.04 23.80 -29.10
C ASN A 318 -1.96 22.75 -29.46
N SER A 319 -1.22 22.95 -30.55
CA SER A 319 -0.32 21.92 -31.11
C SER A 319 0.83 21.53 -30.18
N GLU A 320 1.44 22.50 -29.47
CA GLU A 320 2.56 22.26 -28.55
C GLU A 320 2.09 21.49 -27.29
N GLU A 321 1.00 21.92 -26.67
CA GLU A 321 0.44 21.27 -25.49
C GLU A 321 -0.12 19.90 -25.82
N MET A 322 -0.74 19.73 -26.99
CA MET A 322 -1.20 18.41 -27.43
C MET A 322 -0.03 17.44 -27.59
N SER A 323 1.09 17.91 -28.14
CA SER A 323 2.32 17.11 -28.24
C SER A 323 2.86 16.72 -26.86
N PHE A 324 2.95 17.69 -25.94
CA PHE A 324 3.39 17.45 -24.57
C PHE A 324 2.48 16.46 -23.83
N LEU A 325 1.15 16.61 -23.93
CA LEU A 325 0.20 15.73 -23.27
C LEU A 325 0.24 14.31 -23.84
N ASN A 326 0.40 14.17 -25.16
CA ASN A 326 0.57 12.85 -25.79
C ASN A 326 1.88 12.18 -25.35
N GLU A 327 2.98 12.93 -25.26
CA GLU A 327 4.26 12.43 -24.76
C GLU A 327 4.14 12.01 -23.29
N MET A 328 3.54 12.86 -22.45
CA MET A 328 3.27 12.60 -21.04
C MET A 328 2.45 11.31 -20.86
N HIS A 329 1.41 11.14 -21.68
CA HIS A 329 0.55 9.96 -21.64
C HIS A 329 1.28 8.70 -22.12
N ALA A 330 2.06 8.79 -23.20
CA ALA A 330 2.87 7.68 -23.69
C ALA A 330 3.93 7.23 -22.67
N LYS A 331 4.45 8.16 -21.86
CA LYS A 331 5.36 7.87 -20.75
C LYS A 331 4.64 7.43 -19.46
N GLY A 332 3.31 7.44 -19.42
CA GLY A 332 2.50 7.03 -18.27
C GLY A 332 2.64 7.94 -17.04
N TRP A 333 2.93 9.23 -17.23
CA TRP A 333 3.11 10.17 -16.11
C TRP A 333 1.79 10.55 -15.44
N ASP A 334 0.68 10.48 -16.19
CA ASP A 334 -0.69 10.69 -15.73
C ASP A 334 -1.40 9.39 -15.32
N ASP A 335 -0.73 8.24 -15.39
CA ASP A 335 -1.34 6.96 -15.04
C ASP A 335 -1.81 6.92 -13.58
N PRO A 336 -2.98 6.32 -13.30
CA PRO A 336 -3.43 6.08 -11.93
C PRO A 336 -2.48 5.14 -11.18
N GLN A 337 -1.63 5.68 -10.31
CA GLN A 337 -0.58 4.92 -9.64
C GLN A 337 -1.13 4.11 -8.47
N TYR A 338 -2.11 4.64 -7.72
CA TYR A 338 -2.66 3.93 -6.57
C TYR A 338 -3.43 2.69 -7.03
N THR A 339 -4.31 2.85 -8.02
CA THR A 339 -5.05 1.72 -8.62
C THR A 339 -4.07 0.70 -9.20
N ARG A 340 -3.04 1.14 -9.92
CA ARG A 340 -2.01 0.24 -10.46
C ARG A 340 -1.21 -0.47 -9.37
N ASP A 341 -0.89 0.16 -8.25
CA ASP A 341 -0.20 -0.47 -7.10
C ASP A 341 -1.12 -1.45 -6.34
N ALA A 342 -2.43 -1.20 -6.32
CA ALA A 342 -3.41 -2.13 -5.78
C ALA A 342 -3.63 -3.35 -6.70
N MET A 343 -3.54 -3.16 -8.02
CA MET A 343 -3.82 -4.18 -9.04
C MET A 343 -2.58 -4.90 -9.59
N GLY A 344 -1.40 -4.29 -9.51
CA GLY A 344 -0.16 -4.78 -10.13
C GLY A 344 0.34 -6.11 -9.53
N THR A 345 -0.07 -6.43 -8.30
CA THR A 345 0.14 -7.74 -7.66
C THR A 345 -0.89 -8.79 -8.11
N ILE A 346 -2.09 -8.38 -8.54
CA ILE A 346 -3.22 -9.25 -8.91
C ILE A 346 -3.10 -9.75 -10.35
N ALA A 347 -2.75 -8.86 -11.29
CA ALA A 347 -2.72 -9.14 -12.72
C ALA A 347 -1.79 -10.30 -13.12
N LYS A 348 -0.84 -10.66 -12.25
CA LYS A 348 0.12 -11.76 -12.44
C LYS A 348 -0.31 -13.08 -11.79
N VAL A 349 -1.39 -13.12 -11.02
CA VAL A 349 -1.62 -14.18 -10.00
C VAL A 349 -3.04 -14.71 -9.94
N HIS A 350 -4.05 -13.87 -10.13
CA HIS A 350 -5.46 -14.23 -9.90
C HIS A 350 -6.35 -14.02 -11.15
N SER A 351 -7.59 -14.51 -11.08
CA SER A 351 -8.48 -14.61 -12.24
C SER A 351 -8.68 -13.28 -12.95
N GLN A 352 -8.71 -13.30 -14.28
CA GLN A 352 -9.01 -12.15 -15.12
C GLN A 352 -10.32 -11.45 -14.70
N ALA A 353 -11.29 -12.23 -14.21
CA ALA A 353 -12.56 -11.74 -13.69
C ALA A 353 -12.41 -10.82 -12.47
N TRP A 354 -11.55 -11.15 -11.49
CA TRP A 354 -11.35 -10.28 -10.32
C TRP A 354 -10.67 -8.97 -10.72
N SER A 355 -9.68 -9.03 -11.61
CA SER A 355 -9.05 -7.83 -12.17
C SER A 355 -10.07 -6.93 -12.87
N THR A 356 -10.95 -7.50 -13.70
CA THR A 356 -12.01 -6.73 -14.38
C THR A 356 -12.97 -6.06 -13.39
N VAL A 357 -13.43 -6.78 -12.35
CA VAL A 357 -14.28 -6.19 -11.31
C VAL A 357 -13.57 -5.03 -10.60
N MET A 358 -12.28 -5.20 -10.28
CA MET A 358 -11.46 -4.15 -9.68
C MET A 358 -11.30 -2.94 -10.60
N ASP A 359 -11.05 -3.15 -11.89
CA ASP A 359 -10.94 -2.08 -12.90
C ASP A 359 -12.21 -1.24 -12.93
N TYR A 360 -13.38 -1.89 -12.99
CA TYR A 360 -14.67 -1.19 -12.97
C TYR A 360 -14.93 -0.48 -11.64
N ALA A 361 -14.67 -1.15 -10.52
CA ALA A 361 -14.89 -0.58 -9.20
C ALA A 361 -14.01 0.63 -8.92
N MET A 362 -12.78 0.61 -9.43
CA MET A 362 -11.78 1.67 -9.25
C MET A 362 -11.79 2.70 -10.37
N TYR A 363 -12.60 2.52 -11.43
CA TYR A 363 -12.61 3.38 -12.61
C TYR A 363 -12.73 4.87 -12.24
N MET A 364 -13.74 5.24 -11.45
CA MET A 364 -13.97 6.63 -11.06
C MET A 364 -12.78 7.24 -10.31
N PHE A 365 -12.24 6.49 -9.35
CA PHE A 365 -11.06 6.93 -8.60
C PHE A 365 -9.84 7.07 -9.51
N GLY A 366 -9.60 6.09 -10.39
CA GLY A 366 -8.50 6.12 -11.35
C GLY A 366 -8.59 7.32 -12.29
N GLN A 367 -9.78 7.63 -12.81
CA GLN A 367 -9.97 8.83 -13.63
C GLN A 367 -9.70 10.11 -12.85
N THR A 368 -10.12 10.22 -11.58
CA THR A 368 -9.78 11.40 -10.76
C THR A 368 -8.28 11.50 -10.46
N GLU A 369 -7.58 10.39 -10.24
CA GLU A 369 -6.13 10.41 -10.03
C GLU A 369 -5.41 10.87 -11.29
N ARG A 370 -5.82 10.34 -12.45
CA ARG A 370 -5.33 10.78 -13.76
C ARG A 370 -5.58 12.27 -14.00
N PHE A 371 -6.81 12.73 -13.74
CA PHE A 371 -7.20 14.13 -13.82
C PHE A 371 -6.30 15.01 -12.94
N ASN A 372 -6.10 14.63 -11.68
CA ASN A 372 -5.28 15.38 -10.74
C ASN A 372 -3.82 15.46 -11.17
N ARG A 373 -3.22 14.33 -11.56
CA ARG A 373 -1.82 14.26 -12.03
C ARG A 373 -1.64 15.07 -13.30
N GLY A 374 -2.46 14.83 -14.32
CA GLY A 374 -2.37 15.55 -15.60
C GLY A 374 -2.62 17.04 -15.46
N THR A 375 -3.61 17.46 -14.68
CA THR A 375 -3.85 18.88 -14.36
C THR A 375 -2.63 19.51 -13.69
N THR A 376 -2.03 18.81 -12.72
CA THR A 376 -0.85 19.31 -12.00
C THR A 376 0.37 19.43 -12.91
N ILE A 377 0.62 18.41 -13.75
CA ILE A 377 1.72 18.40 -14.72
C ILE A 377 1.54 19.54 -15.72
N LEU A 378 0.34 19.70 -16.30
CA LEU A 378 0.07 20.75 -17.27
C LEU A 378 0.24 22.15 -16.67
N ALA A 379 -0.31 22.39 -15.47
CA ALA A 379 -0.15 23.66 -14.78
C ALA A 379 1.32 23.95 -14.45
N ALA A 380 2.04 22.95 -13.92
CA ALA A 380 3.46 23.07 -13.60
C ALA A 380 4.30 23.37 -14.84
N TYR A 381 4.07 22.66 -15.94
CA TYR A 381 4.74 22.88 -17.22
C TYR A 381 4.50 24.29 -17.74
N ARG A 382 3.24 24.75 -17.77
CA ARG A 382 2.90 26.12 -18.21
C ARG A 382 3.59 27.18 -17.37
N LEU A 383 3.61 27.03 -16.04
CA LEU A 383 4.24 28.00 -15.16
C LEU A 383 5.77 27.99 -15.27
N ALA A 384 6.38 26.81 -15.39
CA ALA A 384 7.81 26.66 -15.63
C ALA A 384 8.24 27.28 -16.97
N ARG A 385 7.47 27.06 -18.04
CA ARG A 385 7.68 27.69 -19.36
C ARG A 385 7.53 29.21 -19.30
N LYS A 386 6.54 29.72 -18.56
CA LYS A 386 6.37 31.16 -18.31
C LYS A 386 7.56 31.79 -17.57
N GLN A 387 8.33 31.02 -16.80
CA GLN A 387 9.58 31.46 -16.17
C GLN A 387 10.80 31.42 -17.11
N GLY A 388 10.62 31.04 -18.38
CA GLY A 388 11.69 30.96 -19.36
C GLY A 388 12.52 29.67 -19.29
N LEU A 389 12.06 28.65 -18.55
CA LEU A 389 12.77 27.36 -18.48
C LEU A 389 12.70 26.62 -19.82
N HIS A 390 13.80 25.93 -20.15
CA HIS A 390 13.88 25.06 -21.32
C HIS A 390 12.83 23.95 -21.25
N ILE A 391 12.33 23.50 -22.41
CA ILE A 391 11.21 22.56 -22.52
C ILE A 391 11.45 21.30 -21.70
N GLU A 392 12.58 20.62 -21.89
CA GLU A 392 12.87 19.37 -21.17
C GLU A 392 12.97 19.56 -19.65
N THR A 393 13.62 20.64 -19.19
CA THR A 393 13.69 20.98 -17.76
C THR A 393 12.31 21.27 -17.19
N ALA A 394 11.45 21.98 -17.93
CA ALA A 394 10.09 22.25 -17.53
C ALA A 394 9.25 20.96 -17.43
N LYS A 395 9.45 20.00 -18.35
CA LYS A 395 8.79 18.68 -18.30
C LYS A 395 9.20 17.89 -17.05
N ASP A 396 10.49 17.82 -16.75
CA ASP A 396 11.02 17.09 -15.60
C ASP A 396 10.54 17.71 -14.27
N MET A 397 10.59 19.04 -14.16
CA MET A 397 10.08 19.76 -12.99
C MET A 397 8.56 19.60 -12.82
N ALA A 398 7.81 19.57 -13.93
CA ALA A 398 6.37 19.32 -13.90
C ALA A 398 6.03 17.91 -13.43
N LYS A 399 6.81 16.91 -13.88
CA LYS A 399 6.70 15.54 -13.39
C LYS A 399 7.02 15.46 -11.89
N GLU A 400 8.12 16.07 -11.44
CA GLU A 400 8.50 16.07 -10.03
C GLU A 400 7.41 16.73 -9.16
N ALA A 401 6.86 17.86 -9.59
CA ALA A 401 5.78 18.55 -8.88
C ALA A 401 4.54 17.64 -8.72
N SER A 402 4.15 16.91 -9.76
CA SER A 402 3.04 15.95 -9.70
C SER A 402 3.33 14.77 -8.79
N ASP A 403 4.52 14.17 -8.90
CA ASP A 403 4.94 13.04 -8.06
C ASP A 403 4.97 13.41 -6.56
N ARG A 404 5.37 14.65 -6.24
CA ARG A 404 5.37 15.17 -4.87
C ARG A 404 3.96 15.53 -4.38
N ALA A 405 3.10 16.05 -5.25
CA ALA A 405 1.73 16.42 -4.90
C ALA A 405 0.83 15.21 -4.61
N HIS A 406 0.93 14.17 -5.46
CA HIS A 406 0.00 13.03 -5.45
C HIS A 406 0.62 11.76 -4.86
N GLY A 407 1.92 11.79 -4.57
CA GLY A 407 2.70 10.66 -4.12
C GLY A 407 3.06 9.70 -5.25
N VAL A 408 4.11 8.91 -5.05
CA VAL A 408 4.47 7.81 -5.94
C VAL A 408 4.17 6.49 -5.24
N TYR A 409 3.35 5.65 -5.86
CA TYR A 409 2.92 4.38 -5.27
C TYR A 409 3.60 3.21 -5.97
N GLY A 410 4.29 2.40 -5.17
CA GLY A 410 4.88 1.16 -5.64
C GLY A 410 5.75 0.50 -4.59
N ARG A 411 6.51 -0.49 -5.04
CA ARG A 411 7.58 -1.14 -4.27
C ARG A 411 8.79 -0.22 -4.07
N ALA A 412 9.01 0.72 -4.98
CA ALA A 412 10.10 1.70 -4.95
C ALA A 412 9.98 2.72 -3.80
N THR A 413 8.77 2.97 -3.28
CA THR A 413 8.53 3.98 -2.24
C THR A 413 8.28 3.39 -0.85
N MET A 414 8.57 2.10 -0.68
CA MET A 414 8.49 1.45 0.63
C MET A 414 9.64 1.88 1.52
N PRO A 415 9.41 2.15 2.81
CA PRO A 415 10.47 2.47 3.75
C PRO A 415 11.34 1.23 3.97
N MET A 416 12.60 1.45 4.32
CA MET A 416 13.59 0.37 4.44
C MET A 416 13.15 -0.77 5.36
N TRP A 417 12.46 -0.47 6.45
CA TRP A 417 11.95 -1.49 7.39
C TRP A 417 10.83 -2.37 6.82
N ALA A 418 10.19 -1.94 5.73
CA ALA A 418 9.20 -2.71 4.97
C ALA A 418 9.80 -3.34 3.69
N GLN A 419 11.09 -3.17 3.42
CA GLN A 419 11.77 -3.82 2.30
C GLN A 419 12.32 -5.19 2.72
N GLY A 420 12.26 -6.17 1.82
CA GLY A 420 12.81 -7.50 2.03
C GLY A 420 11.77 -8.62 2.13
N THR A 421 12.29 -9.83 2.34
CA THR A 421 11.54 -11.09 2.39
C THR A 421 11.34 -11.63 3.81
N ASN A 422 12.02 -11.05 4.81
CA ASN A 422 11.91 -11.50 6.19
C ASN A 422 10.50 -11.24 6.77
N PRO A 423 10.06 -11.99 7.79
CA PRO A 423 8.71 -11.85 8.36
C PRO A 423 8.37 -10.43 8.83
N ALA A 424 9.32 -9.71 9.44
CA ALA A 424 9.10 -8.34 9.89
C ALA A 424 8.84 -7.37 8.72
N ALA A 425 9.59 -7.51 7.62
CA ALA A 425 9.38 -6.74 6.40
C ALA A 425 8.02 -7.05 5.76
N LYS A 426 7.58 -8.32 5.74
CA LYS A 426 6.24 -8.68 5.25
C LYS A 426 5.12 -8.06 6.10
N ILE A 427 5.28 -8.05 7.42
CA ILE A 427 4.36 -7.34 8.31
C ILE A 427 4.39 -5.84 7.99
N GLY A 428 5.56 -5.26 7.77
CA GLY A 428 5.69 -3.86 7.35
C GLY A 428 5.06 -3.54 6.01
N GLN A 429 5.15 -4.43 5.03
CA GLN A 429 4.48 -4.27 3.74
C GLN A 429 2.96 -4.25 3.90
N MET A 430 2.42 -5.11 4.76
CA MET A 430 0.98 -5.12 5.08
C MET A 430 0.55 -3.82 5.77
N MET A 431 1.30 -3.36 6.77
CA MET A 431 1.03 -2.10 7.49
C MET A 431 1.05 -0.89 6.54
N TYR A 432 2.07 -0.82 5.69
CA TYR A 432 2.42 0.41 4.99
C TYR A 432 1.47 0.74 3.83
N VAL A 433 0.63 -0.20 3.37
CA VAL A 433 -0.36 0.00 2.28
C VAL A 433 -1.15 1.30 2.43
N TYR A 434 -1.64 1.59 3.63
CA TYR A 434 -2.51 2.75 3.90
C TYR A 434 -1.76 3.96 4.46
N SER A 435 -0.51 3.78 4.91
CA SER A 435 0.35 4.87 5.36
C SER A 435 1.02 5.60 4.19
N LYS A 436 1.04 5.05 2.96
CA LYS A 436 1.73 5.65 1.80
C LYS A 436 1.34 7.10 1.54
N PHE A 437 0.04 7.43 1.56
CA PHE A 437 -0.41 8.81 1.35
C PHE A 437 0.12 9.74 2.45
N SER A 438 -0.13 9.39 3.72
CA SER A 438 0.33 10.16 4.88
C SER A 438 1.85 10.30 4.89
N HIS A 439 2.58 9.25 4.55
CA HIS A 439 4.03 9.24 4.52
C HIS A 439 4.59 10.13 3.40
N ASN A 440 4.09 10.00 2.17
CA ASN A 440 4.50 10.88 1.06
C ASN A 440 4.19 12.35 1.36
N TYR A 441 3.03 12.61 1.96
CA TYR A 441 2.64 13.96 2.36
C TYR A 441 3.56 14.53 3.47
N LEU A 442 3.89 13.73 4.50
CA LEU A 442 4.86 14.13 5.52
C LEU A 442 6.27 14.34 4.96
N GLN A 443 6.71 13.49 4.03
CA GLN A 443 7.99 13.69 3.33
C GLN A 443 7.98 15.01 2.54
N MET A 444 6.87 15.33 1.88
CA MET A 444 6.70 16.60 1.16
C MET A 444 6.79 17.78 2.12
N LEU A 445 6.10 17.73 3.27
CA LEU A 445 6.18 18.76 4.30
C LEU A 445 7.60 18.91 4.86
N TYR A 446 8.28 17.80 5.15
CA TYR A 446 9.66 17.81 5.63
C TYR A 446 10.64 18.39 4.60
N ASP A 447 10.51 17.99 3.33
CA ASP A 447 11.35 18.52 2.25
C ASP A 447 11.13 20.02 2.05
N MET A 448 9.87 20.47 2.01
CA MET A 448 9.53 21.90 1.88
C MET A 448 9.99 22.73 3.08
N GLY A 449 9.62 22.32 4.29
CA GLY A 449 9.86 23.10 5.50
C GLY A 449 11.31 23.09 5.96
N TRP A 450 11.94 21.91 5.96
CA TRP A 450 13.26 21.72 6.57
C TRP A 450 14.40 21.80 5.55
N LYS A 451 14.33 21.01 4.46
CA LYS A 451 15.42 20.93 3.48
C LYS A 451 15.45 22.16 2.56
N LYS A 452 14.31 22.52 2.00
CA LYS A 452 14.18 23.60 1.00
C LYS A 452 13.82 24.96 1.60
N ARG A 453 13.54 25.02 2.91
CA ARG A 453 13.23 26.23 3.69
C ARG A 453 12.11 27.10 3.09
N ASN A 454 11.14 26.47 2.42
CA ASN A 454 9.99 27.13 1.82
C ASN A 454 8.82 27.21 2.80
N LEU A 455 8.89 28.19 3.70
CA LEU A 455 7.87 28.42 4.72
C LEU A 455 6.50 28.71 4.12
N LYS A 456 6.42 29.38 2.96
CA LYS A 456 5.14 29.67 2.27
C LYS A 456 4.46 28.41 1.77
N GLY A 457 5.20 27.54 1.08
CA GLY A 457 4.69 26.26 0.59
C GLY A 457 4.33 25.31 1.74
N PHE A 458 5.18 25.25 2.77
CA PHE A 458 4.93 24.47 3.98
C PHE A 458 3.68 24.93 4.73
N ALA A 459 3.54 26.24 4.97
CA ALA A 459 2.38 26.81 5.65
C ALA A 459 1.08 26.55 4.86
N PHE A 460 1.11 26.76 3.54
CA PHE A 460 -0.04 26.47 2.69
C PHE A 460 -0.40 24.99 2.71
N ALA A 461 0.57 24.09 2.50
CA ALA A 461 0.33 22.66 2.50
C ALA A 461 -0.28 22.18 3.81
N THR A 462 0.16 22.75 4.94
CA THR A 462 -0.33 22.44 6.29
C THR A 462 -1.74 22.98 6.55
N LEU A 463 -2.02 24.22 6.13
CA LEU A 463 -3.27 24.92 6.44
C LEU A 463 -4.39 24.63 5.44
N ALA A 464 -4.10 24.38 4.17
CA ALA A 464 -5.12 24.18 3.14
C ALA A 464 -6.06 22.99 3.43
N PRO A 465 -5.58 21.82 3.89
CA PRO A 465 -6.46 20.73 4.34
C PRO A 465 -7.35 21.13 5.52
N VAL A 466 -6.82 21.93 6.45
CA VAL A 466 -7.58 22.43 7.62
C VAL A 466 -8.67 23.41 7.19
N VAL A 467 -8.39 24.30 6.23
CA VAL A 467 -9.41 25.20 5.68
C VAL A 467 -10.52 24.42 4.96
N LEU A 468 -10.15 23.40 4.17
CA LEU A 468 -11.13 22.63 3.40
C LEU A 468 -11.95 21.69 4.28
N ALA A 469 -11.31 20.98 5.21
CA ALA A 469 -11.89 19.84 5.92
C ALA A 469 -11.94 20.02 7.45
N GLY A 470 -11.47 21.16 7.96
CA GLY A 470 -11.53 21.54 9.37
C GLY A 470 -10.47 20.91 10.26
N GLY A 471 -10.64 21.09 11.57
CA GLY A 471 -9.65 20.72 12.59
C GLY A 471 -9.27 19.24 12.64
N ALA A 472 -10.05 18.33 12.05
CA ALA A 472 -9.66 16.92 11.95
C ALA A 472 -8.54 16.67 10.93
N ALA A 473 -8.31 17.58 9.98
CA ALA A 473 -7.23 17.49 8.99
C ALA A 473 -5.90 18.09 9.47
N ILE A 474 -5.82 18.55 10.73
CA ILE A 474 -4.59 19.09 11.31
C ILE A 474 -3.51 17.99 11.38
N PRO A 475 -2.34 18.17 10.73
CA PRO A 475 -1.22 17.25 10.92
C PRO A 475 -0.79 17.21 12.39
N PHE A 476 -0.49 16.02 12.93
CA PHE A 476 -0.08 15.84 14.33
C PHE A 476 -1.10 16.33 15.38
N LYS A 477 -2.39 16.34 15.02
CA LYS A 477 -3.51 16.72 15.89
C LYS A 477 -3.39 16.13 17.31
N GLY A 478 -3.03 14.85 17.43
CA GLY A 478 -2.86 14.19 18.73
C GLY A 478 -1.76 14.80 19.60
N ALA A 479 -0.61 15.15 19.02
CA ALA A 479 0.48 15.81 19.74
C ALA A 479 0.11 17.24 20.15
N LEU A 480 -0.53 18.00 19.25
CA LEU A 480 -1.01 19.35 19.52
C LEU A 480 -1.99 19.37 20.71
N PHE A 481 -3.02 18.53 20.67
CA PHE A 481 -3.99 18.45 21.76
C PHE A 481 -3.40 17.81 23.02
N GLY A 482 -2.40 16.92 22.90
CA GLY A 482 -1.65 16.40 24.04
C GLY A 482 -0.91 17.51 24.80
N MET A 483 -0.15 18.36 24.10
CA MET A 483 0.52 19.52 24.71
C MET A 483 -0.48 20.51 25.30
N MET A 484 -1.58 20.78 24.60
CA MET A 484 -2.66 21.62 25.11
C MET A 484 -3.25 21.02 26.41
N GLY A 485 -3.41 19.70 26.47
CA GLY A 485 -3.85 19.00 27.68
C GLY A 485 -2.92 19.23 28.87
N ILE A 486 -1.60 19.24 28.66
CA ILE A 486 -0.61 19.55 29.72
C ILE A 486 -0.78 20.99 30.21
N ILE A 487 -0.90 21.95 29.28
CA ILE A 487 -1.08 23.38 29.61
C ILE A 487 -2.39 23.60 30.35
N LEU A 488 -3.50 23.04 29.87
CA LEU A 488 -4.80 23.13 30.51
C LEU A 488 -4.76 22.54 31.92
N SER A 489 -4.14 21.37 32.09
CA SER A 489 -3.98 20.75 33.41
C SER A 489 -3.16 21.62 34.36
N ALA A 490 -2.08 22.25 33.87
CA ALA A 490 -1.26 23.18 34.66
C ALA A 490 -2.02 24.46 35.08
N LEU A 491 -3.00 24.87 34.27
CA LEU A 491 -3.90 26.00 34.56
C LEU A 491 -5.14 25.59 35.38
N GLY A 492 -5.23 24.33 35.85
CA GLY A 492 -6.35 23.83 36.64
C GLY A 492 -7.58 23.42 35.82
N TYR A 493 -7.47 23.36 34.49
CA TYR A 493 -8.52 22.88 33.58
C TYR A 493 -8.29 21.42 33.19
N ASP A 494 -8.93 20.50 33.89
CA ASP A 494 -8.83 19.04 33.62
C ASP A 494 -9.79 18.52 32.54
N ARG A 495 -10.14 19.37 31.59
CA ARG A 495 -11.06 19.00 30.50
C ARG A 495 -10.33 18.31 29.37
N ASP A 496 -11.09 17.58 28.56
CA ASP A 496 -10.58 17.12 27.28
C ASP A 496 -10.18 18.33 26.40
N PRO A 497 -8.91 18.44 25.95
CA PRO A 497 -8.38 19.65 25.31
C PRO A 497 -9.03 19.94 23.96
N GLU A 498 -9.41 18.89 23.23
CA GLU A 498 -10.12 19.02 21.96
C GLU A 498 -11.56 19.49 22.21
N LYS A 499 -12.26 18.85 23.16
CA LYS A 499 -13.60 19.27 23.56
C LYS A 499 -13.63 20.72 24.06
N PHE A 500 -12.65 21.13 24.88
CA PHE A 500 -12.54 22.50 25.41
C PHE A 500 -12.48 23.55 24.31
N VAL A 501 -11.66 23.33 23.28
CA VAL A 501 -11.53 24.25 22.14
C VAL A 501 -12.86 24.37 21.39
N TRP A 502 -13.51 23.25 21.09
CA TRP A 502 -14.75 23.28 20.32
C TRP A 502 -15.95 23.81 21.11
N ASP A 503 -16.04 23.51 22.40
CA ASP A 503 -17.04 24.09 23.29
C ASP A 503 -16.83 25.60 23.41
N THR A 504 -15.58 26.07 23.54
CA THR A 504 -15.26 27.50 23.59
C THR A 504 -15.66 28.20 22.29
N ILE A 505 -15.36 27.62 21.12
CA ILE A 505 -15.78 28.14 19.82
C ILE A 505 -17.31 28.19 19.74
N ARG A 506 -18.01 27.13 20.18
CA ARG A 506 -19.47 27.09 20.18
C ARG A 506 -20.08 28.15 21.09
N GLU A 507 -19.55 28.29 22.30
CA GLU A 507 -20.06 29.23 23.32
C GLU A 507 -19.85 30.69 22.92
N HIS A 508 -18.72 31.02 22.28
CA HIS A 508 -18.37 32.41 21.96
C HIS A 508 -18.70 32.82 20.52
N LEU A 509 -18.72 31.86 19.58
CA LEU A 509 -18.87 32.12 18.14
C LEU A 509 -20.06 31.37 17.51
N GLY A 510 -20.74 30.50 18.26
CA GLY A 510 -21.95 29.80 17.83
C GLY A 510 -21.70 28.44 17.16
N SER A 511 -22.77 27.69 16.93
CA SER A 511 -22.75 26.32 16.36
C SER A 511 -22.25 26.27 14.91
N GLU A 512 -22.47 27.32 14.12
CA GLU A 512 -21.96 27.38 12.74
C GLU A 512 -20.45 27.57 12.71
N ALA A 513 -19.89 28.38 13.61
CA ALA A 513 -18.44 28.52 13.74
C ALA A 513 -17.77 27.21 14.17
N GLU A 514 -18.42 26.44 15.05
CA GLU A 514 -17.97 25.09 15.40
C GLU A 514 -18.00 24.15 14.17
N LYS A 515 -19.10 24.14 13.39
CA LYS A 515 -19.22 23.29 12.20
C LYS A 515 -18.12 23.60 11.18
N VAL A 516 -17.90 24.88 10.88
CA VAL A 516 -16.84 25.32 9.95
C VAL A 516 -15.47 25.04 10.54
N GLY A 517 -15.26 25.26 11.84
CA GLY A 517 -14.00 24.96 12.51
C GLY A 517 -13.65 23.47 12.48
N ARG A 518 -14.62 22.59 12.75
CA ARG A 518 -14.43 21.13 12.79
C ARG A 518 -14.30 20.49 11.41
N HIS A 519 -15.10 20.95 10.45
CA HIS A 519 -15.31 20.28 9.16
C HIS A 519 -14.97 21.13 7.93
N GLY A 520 -14.48 22.36 8.13
CA GLY A 520 -13.98 23.26 7.09
C GLY A 520 -15.07 23.74 6.12
N LEU A 521 -14.62 24.22 4.96
CA LEU A 521 -15.50 24.67 3.87
C LEU A 521 -16.45 23.56 3.39
N THR A 522 -16.03 22.29 3.39
CA THR A 522 -16.93 21.19 3.03
C THR A 522 -18.02 20.98 4.07
N GLY A 523 -17.69 21.14 5.35
CA GLY A 523 -18.65 21.09 6.44
C GLY A 523 -19.69 22.20 6.35
N ALA A 524 -19.26 23.40 5.94
CA ALA A 524 -20.15 24.53 5.65
C ALA A 524 -21.14 24.22 4.51
N MET A 525 -20.72 23.44 3.52
CA MET A 525 -21.56 22.94 2.43
C MET A 525 -22.44 21.73 2.84
N GLY A 526 -22.42 21.34 4.11
CA GLY A 526 -23.26 20.27 4.66
C GLY A 526 -22.67 18.86 4.59
N VAL A 527 -21.44 18.71 4.09
CA VAL A 527 -20.79 17.40 3.88
C VAL A 527 -19.49 17.29 4.67
N ASP A 528 -19.32 16.20 5.42
CA ASP A 528 -18.10 15.92 6.16
C ASP A 528 -17.11 15.03 5.39
N VAL A 529 -15.94 15.59 5.05
CA VAL A 529 -14.77 14.85 4.54
C VAL A 529 -13.56 14.90 5.49
N SER A 530 -13.71 15.47 6.68
CA SER A 530 -12.64 15.72 7.64
C SER A 530 -11.84 14.46 7.99
N GLY A 531 -12.52 13.35 8.28
CA GLY A 531 -11.87 12.06 8.54
C GLY A 531 -11.13 11.47 7.33
N SER A 532 -11.54 11.80 6.10
CA SER A 532 -10.87 11.32 4.88
C SER A 532 -9.62 12.11 4.51
N LEU A 533 -9.51 13.35 5.00
CA LEU A 533 -8.34 14.21 4.83
C LEU A 533 -7.43 14.23 6.07
N SER A 534 -7.83 13.53 7.14
CA SER A 534 -6.98 13.35 8.32
C SER A 534 -5.72 12.57 7.96
N ILE A 535 -4.56 13.11 8.33
CA ILE A 535 -3.28 12.44 8.17
C ILE A 535 -3.13 11.55 9.39
N GLY A 536 -3.37 10.25 9.20
CA GLY A 536 -3.45 9.23 10.26
C GLY A 536 -2.11 8.91 10.93
N VAL A 537 -1.44 9.92 11.49
CA VAL A 537 -0.19 9.80 12.26
C VAL A 537 -0.53 9.40 13.71
N GLY A 538 -1.14 8.24 13.88
CA GLY A 538 -1.39 7.63 15.18
C GLY A 538 -0.45 6.44 15.40
N VAL A 539 0.14 6.33 16.59
CA VAL A 539 0.79 5.08 17.02
C VAL A 539 -0.30 4.02 17.14
N PRO A 540 -0.25 2.91 16.38
CA PRO A 540 -1.26 1.86 16.47
C PRO A 540 -1.36 1.29 17.88
N LYS A 541 -2.57 0.98 18.35
CA LYS A 541 -2.79 0.43 19.70
C LYS A 541 -2.73 -1.10 19.74
N ASP A 542 -3.10 -1.79 18.65
CA ASP A 542 -3.15 -3.26 18.56
C ASP A 542 -2.67 -3.79 17.20
N PHE A 543 -2.41 -5.11 17.10
CA PHE A 543 -1.98 -5.78 15.87
C PHE A 543 -3.03 -5.71 14.74
N ILE A 544 -4.32 -5.69 15.07
CA ILE A 544 -5.42 -5.53 14.09
C ILE A 544 -5.48 -4.09 13.57
N ASP A 545 -5.33 -3.09 14.46
CA ASP A 545 -5.15 -1.68 14.10
C ASP A 545 -3.90 -1.47 13.22
N LEU A 546 -2.85 -2.27 13.46
CA LEU A 546 -1.63 -2.32 12.65
C LEU A 546 -1.90 -2.75 11.20
N THR A 547 -2.85 -3.66 10.99
CA THR A 547 -3.27 -4.11 9.65
C THR A 547 -4.28 -3.17 8.98
N GLY A 548 -4.74 -2.14 9.71
CA GLY A 548 -5.62 -1.08 9.23
C GLY A 548 -6.85 -1.61 8.48
N ALA A 549 -6.89 -1.38 7.17
CA ALA A 549 -8.04 -1.73 6.34
C ALA A 549 -8.15 -3.24 6.04
N VAL A 550 -7.07 -4.03 6.13
CA VAL A 550 -7.17 -5.50 6.04
C VAL A 550 -7.84 -6.04 7.31
N GLY A 551 -7.47 -5.52 8.47
CA GLY A 551 -8.15 -5.76 9.75
C GLY A 551 -9.61 -5.36 9.70
N GLY A 552 -9.91 -4.15 9.21
CA GLY A 552 -11.29 -3.67 9.04
C GLY A 552 -12.14 -4.52 8.07
N ALA A 553 -11.54 -5.08 7.00
CA ALA A 553 -12.22 -6.03 6.12
C ALA A 553 -12.49 -7.37 6.83
N ALA A 554 -11.57 -7.84 7.68
CA ALA A 554 -11.77 -9.03 8.50
C ALA A 554 -12.83 -8.82 9.59
N GLU A 555 -12.83 -7.67 10.29
CA GLU A 555 -13.89 -7.27 11.24
C GLU A 555 -15.27 -7.29 10.58
N SER A 556 -15.34 -6.89 9.31
CA SER A 556 -16.60 -6.88 8.57
C SER A 556 -17.21 -8.28 8.44
N ILE A 557 -16.40 -9.35 8.40
CA ILE A 557 -16.88 -10.74 8.42
C ILE A 557 -17.43 -11.11 9.80
N GLY A 558 -16.80 -10.64 10.88
CA GLY A 558 -17.32 -10.78 12.25
C GLY A 558 -18.69 -10.12 12.41
N GLN A 559 -18.86 -8.92 11.85
CA GLN A 559 -20.12 -8.17 11.85
C GLN A 559 -21.24 -8.87 11.07
N VAL A 560 -20.92 -9.67 10.05
CA VAL A 560 -21.93 -10.49 9.34
C VAL A 560 -22.48 -11.56 10.27
N LYS A 561 -21.63 -12.28 10.99
CA LYS A 561 -22.05 -13.32 11.94
C LYS A 561 -22.93 -12.71 13.03
N GLU A 562 -22.50 -11.60 13.61
CA GLU A 562 -23.24 -10.87 14.62
C GLU A 562 -24.57 -10.30 14.08
N GLY A 563 -24.55 -9.72 12.87
CA GLY A 563 -25.74 -9.18 12.22
C GLY A 563 -26.79 -10.24 11.87
N ILE A 564 -26.37 -11.43 11.41
CA ILE A 564 -27.27 -12.57 11.16
C ILE A 564 -27.84 -13.07 12.49
N ALA A 565 -26.99 -13.27 13.51
CA ALA A 565 -27.43 -13.72 14.83
C ALA A 565 -28.43 -12.74 15.48
N ASN A 566 -28.22 -11.43 15.30
CA ASN A 566 -29.02 -10.36 15.88
C ASN A 566 -30.19 -9.89 14.98
N ARG A 567 -30.57 -10.67 13.96
CA ARG A 567 -31.69 -10.39 13.03
C ARG A 567 -31.60 -9.05 12.29
N GLN A 568 -30.41 -8.67 11.86
CA GLN A 568 -30.11 -7.41 11.16
C GLN A 568 -29.52 -7.66 9.77
N PRO A 569 -30.34 -8.13 8.81
CA PRO A 569 -29.86 -8.50 7.48
C PRO A 569 -29.30 -7.29 6.70
N MET A 570 -29.88 -6.10 6.86
CA MET A 570 -29.39 -4.89 6.17
C MET A 570 -27.99 -4.48 6.64
N LYS A 571 -27.72 -4.54 7.95
CA LYS A 571 -26.37 -4.23 8.47
C LYS A 571 -25.35 -5.29 8.09
N ALA A 572 -25.75 -6.57 8.09
CA ALA A 572 -24.90 -7.64 7.58
C ALA A 572 -24.57 -7.42 6.09
N LEU A 573 -25.54 -7.01 5.28
CA LEU A 573 -25.33 -6.68 3.87
C LEU A 573 -24.38 -5.48 3.69
N GLU A 574 -24.59 -4.39 4.43
CA GLU A 574 -23.68 -3.23 4.45
C GLU A 574 -22.24 -3.61 4.83
N ALA A 575 -22.07 -4.59 5.72
CA ALA A 575 -20.76 -5.07 6.16
C ALA A 575 -20.02 -5.86 5.07
N VAL A 576 -20.71 -6.54 4.14
CA VAL A 576 -20.04 -7.27 3.05
C VAL A 576 -19.78 -6.40 1.82
N LEU A 577 -20.73 -5.52 1.48
CA LEU A 577 -20.65 -4.73 0.24
C LEU A 577 -19.49 -3.73 0.24
N PRO A 578 -18.87 -3.43 -0.91
CA PRO A 578 -17.95 -2.31 -1.03
C PRO A 578 -18.67 -0.99 -0.69
N THR A 579 -17.93 0.00 -0.18
CA THR A 579 -18.50 1.22 0.40
C THR A 579 -19.42 1.96 -0.56
N GLY A 580 -19.09 2.01 -1.86
CA GLY A 580 -19.95 2.62 -2.87
C GLY A 580 -21.34 1.96 -2.99
N LEU A 581 -21.43 0.64 -2.79
CA LEU A 581 -22.69 -0.10 -2.84
C LEU A 581 -23.38 -0.18 -1.47
N ALA A 582 -22.60 -0.21 -0.39
CA ALA A 582 -23.12 -0.18 0.97
C ALA A 582 -23.78 1.17 1.30
N SER A 583 -23.32 2.26 0.69
CA SER A 583 -23.76 3.62 1.00
C SER A 583 -25.24 3.88 0.67
N PRO A 584 -25.77 3.51 -0.50
CA PRO A 584 -27.22 3.58 -0.78
C PRO A 584 -28.08 2.70 0.14
N VAL A 585 -27.64 1.46 0.42
CA VAL A 585 -28.34 0.55 1.35
C VAL A 585 -28.40 1.18 2.74
N ARG A 586 -27.28 1.74 3.19
CA ARG A 586 -27.19 2.43 4.46
C ARG A 586 -28.04 3.69 4.51
N ALA A 587 -28.08 4.48 3.44
CA ALA A 587 -28.94 5.66 3.34
C ALA A 587 -30.42 5.28 3.47
N TYR A 588 -30.85 4.24 2.76
CA TYR A 588 -32.21 3.72 2.86
C TYR A 588 -32.54 3.24 4.28
N ARG A 589 -31.63 2.48 4.91
CA ARG A 589 -31.79 2.02 6.29
C ARG A 589 -31.84 3.20 7.28
N GLU A 590 -30.90 4.13 7.20
CA GLU A 590 -30.84 5.30 8.10
C GLU A 590 -32.06 6.20 7.93
N ALA A 591 -32.64 6.32 6.73
CA ALA A 591 -33.88 7.06 6.50
C ALA A 591 -35.11 6.40 7.15
N LYS A 592 -35.14 5.06 7.26
CA LYS A 592 -36.27 4.31 7.84
C LYS A 592 -36.14 4.08 9.35
N GLU A 593 -34.95 3.70 9.80
CA GLU A 593 -34.67 3.24 11.17
C GLU A 593 -33.98 4.32 12.03
N GLY A 594 -33.52 5.41 11.40
CA GLY A 594 -32.65 6.38 12.03
C GLY A 594 -31.17 5.99 11.98
N VAL A 595 -30.32 6.97 12.26
CA VAL A 595 -28.87 6.79 12.32
C VAL A 595 -28.51 5.99 13.56
N SER A 596 -27.72 4.93 13.36
CA SER A 596 -27.23 4.10 14.45
C SER A 596 -25.76 3.72 14.25
N THR A 597 -25.09 3.48 15.37
CA THR A 597 -23.69 3.00 15.43
C THR A 597 -23.57 1.54 14.98
N LYS A 598 -22.32 1.05 14.88
CA LYS A 598 -22.01 -0.36 14.58
C LYS A 598 -22.76 -1.32 15.53
N ASN A 599 -22.84 -0.99 16.82
CA ASN A 599 -23.47 -1.82 17.85
C ASN A 599 -24.97 -1.52 18.04
N ASN A 600 -25.65 -0.99 17.01
CA ASN A 600 -27.07 -0.63 17.05
C ASN A 600 -27.49 0.44 18.05
N ARG A 601 -26.54 1.19 18.63
CA ARG A 601 -26.91 2.32 19.48
C ARG A 601 -27.35 3.48 18.58
N PRO A 602 -28.57 4.03 18.77
CA PRO A 602 -29.00 5.20 18.01
C PRO A 602 -28.08 6.39 18.28
N VAL A 603 -27.89 7.22 17.25
CA VAL A 603 -27.31 8.54 17.41
C VAL A 603 -28.45 9.47 17.76
N TRP A 604 -28.32 10.17 18.88
CA TRP A 604 -29.34 11.08 19.38
C TRP A 604 -29.08 12.50 18.92
N ASP A 605 -30.14 13.23 18.61
CA ASP A 605 -30.10 14.66 18.38
C ASP A 605 -30.09 15.46 19.70
N GLU A 606 -29.97 16.78 19.61
CA GLU A 606 -29.94 17.69 20.77
C GLU A 606 -31.26 17.67 21.58
N SER A 607 -32.35 17.19 20.97
CA SER A 607 -33.66 17.06 21.62
C SER A 607 -33.89 15.69 22.27
N GLY A 608 -32.88 14.80 22.25
CA GLY A 608 -32.98 13.46 22.79
C GLY A 608 -33.79 12.49 21.93
N ARG A 609 -34.02 12.82 20.65
CA ARG A 609 -34.70 11.94 19.68
C ARG A 609 -33.67 11.24 18.77
N PRO A 610 -33.97 10.05 18.23
CA PRO A 610 -33.08 9.40 17.28
C PRO A 610 -32.90 10.29 16.03
N LEU A 611 -31.66 10.50 15.63
CA LEU A 611 -31.32 11.29 14.44
C LEU A 611 -31.87 10.57 13.19
N VAL A 612 -32.83 11.19 12.51
CA VAL A 612 -33.32 10.74 11.21
C VAL A 612 -32.76 11.68 10.14
N PRO A 613 -32.07 11.18 9.10
CA PRO A 613 -31.52 12.01 8.04
C PRO A 613 -32.62 12.73 7.26
N GLU A 614 -32.39 13.98 6.90
CA GLU A 614 -33.21 14.70 5.92
C GLU A 614 -32.98 14.14 4.50
N ALA A 615 -33.85 14.48 3.54
CA ALA A 615 -33.73 13.97 2.16
C ALA A 615 -32.37 14.29 1.52
N SER A 616 -31.84 15.50 1.78
CA SER A 616 -30.51 15.93 1.33
C SER A 616 -29.39 15.13 2.01
N GLU A 617 -29.49 14.89 3.32
CA GLU A 617 -28.52 14.08 4.08
C GLU A 617 -28.54 12.61 3.67
N ALA A 618 -29.72 12.06 3.37
CA ALA A 618 -29.87 10.71 2.82
C ALA A 618 -29.24 10.60 1.42
N ALA A 619 -29.39 11.62 0.57
CA ALA A 619 -28.72 11.68 -0.73
C ALA A 619 -27.19 11.77 -0.58
N GLN A 620 -26.68 12.63 0.31
CA GLN A 620 -25.26 12.68 0.67
C GLN A 620 -24.77 11.31 1.16
N ARG A 621 -25.57 10.65 1.99
CA ARG A 621 -25.26 9.31 2.52
C ARG A 621 -25.19 8.27 1.43
N ALA A 622 -26.10 8.30 0.46
CA ALA A 622 -26.10 7.39 -0.69
C ALA A 622 -24.83 7.54 -1.53
N LEU A 623 -24.30 8.76 -1.64
CA LEU A 623 -23.01 9.05 -2.30
C LEU A 623 -21.77 8.70 -1.44
N GLY A 624 -21.97 8.18 -0.23
CA GLY A 624 -20.92 7.76 0.69
C GLY A 624 -20.43 8.84 1.66
N PHE A 625 -21.05 10.02 1.64
CA PHE A 625 -20.74 11.10 2.56
C PHE A 625 -21.45 10.92 3.90
N ARG A 626 -20.94 11.60 4.92
CA ARG A 626 -21.61 11.79 6.21
C ARG A 626 -22.10 13.23 6.24
N SER A 627 -23.33 13.49 6.69
CA SER A 627 -23.78 14.87 6.83
C SER A 627 -23.01 15.58 7.95
N THR A 628 -22.82 16.89 7.83
CA THR A 628 -22.15 17.68 8.88
C THR A 628 -22.87 17.55 10.22
N ARG A 629 -24.21 17.53 10.22
CA ARG A 629 -25.01 17.35 11.44
C ARG A 629 -24.73 16.00 12.10
N GLN A 630 -24.74 14.92 11.33
CA GLN A 630 -24.42 13.58 11.82
C GLN A 630 -22.99 13.51 12.37
N ALA A 631 -22.04 14.18 11.71
CA ALA A 631 -20.64 14.23 12.10
C ALA A 631 -20.45 14.91 13.47
N VAL A 632 -20.95 16.13 13.62
CA VAL A 632 -20.86 16.91 14.86
C VAL A 632 -21.51 16.17 16.04
N LEU A 633 -22.71 15.61 15.86
CA LEU A 633 -23.40 14.87 16.92
C LEU A 633 -22.62 13.63 17.36
N SER A 634 -22.03 12.91 16.41
CA SER A 634 -21.21 11.73 16.70
C SER A 634 -19.95 12.10 17.47
N GLU A 635 -19.28 13.19 17.07
CA GLU A 635 -18.05 13.68 17.70
C GLU A 635 -18.30 14.21 19.11
N ARG A 636 -19.37 14.99 19.33
CA ARG A 636 -19.75 15.46 20.67
C ARG A 636 -20.01 14.30 21.62
N ASN A 637 -20.69 13.24 21.17
CA ASN A 637 -20.94 12.05 21.98
C ASN A 637 -19.62 11.32 22.31
N TRP A 638 -18.73 11.19 21.33
CA TRP A 638 -17.44 10.55 21.53
C TRP A 638 -16.52 11.35 22.47
N GLU A 639 -16.43 12.67 22.30
CA GLU A 639 -15.70 13.58 23.18
C GLU A 639 -16.25 13.55 24.61
N GLY A 640 -17.58 13.55 24.76
CA GLY A 640 -18.23 13.42 26.05
C GLY A 640 -17.91 12.09 26.75
N ARG A 641 -17.86 10.98 26.01
CA ARG A 641 -17.46 9.68 26.55
C ARG A 641 -15.99 9.65 26.95
N ARG A 642 -15.11 10.18 26.09
CA ARG A 642 -13.66 10.27 26.35
C ARG A 642 -13.37 11.12 27.58
N GLU A 643 -14.10 12.21 27.75
CA GLU A 643 -14.01 13.04 28.95
C GLU A 643 -14.47 12.27 30.20
N ILE A 644 -15.62 11.60 30.15
CA ILE A 644 -16.10 10.74 31.26
C ILE A 644 -15.04 9.69 31.61
N GLU A 645 -14.53 8.96 30.62
CA GLU A 645 -13.51 7.92 30.79
C GLU A 645 -12.24 8.48 31.45
N ARG A 646 -11.75 9.64 31.01
CA ARG A 646 -10.61 10.33 31.66
C ARG A 646 -10.87 10.62 33.14
N PHE A 647 -12.05 11.10 33.49
CA PHE A 647 -12.40 11.32 34.90
C PHE A 647 -12.57 10.01 35.66
N GLU A 648 -13.06 8.94 35.05
CA GLU A 648 -13.14 7.62 35.67
C GLU A 648 -11.75 7.02 35.93
N GLU A 649 -10.83 7.15 34.99
CA GLU A 649 -9.43 6.74 35.15
C GLU A 649 -8.76 7.51 36.28
N ARG A 650 -8.95 8.83 36.34
CA ARG A 650 -8.44 9.66 37.44
C ARG A 650 -9.04 9.25 38.79
N ARG A 651 -10.35 9.01 38.84
CA ARG A 651 -11.04 8.49 40.03
C ARG A 651 -10.43 7.17 40.49
N ASN A 652 -10.19 6.26 39.57
CA ASN A 652 -9.57 4.96 39.84
C ASN A 652 -8.11 5.10 40.28
N ALA A 653 -7.36 6.07 39.74
CA ALA A 653 -6.01 6.37 40.17
C ALA A 653 -5.97 6.88 41.62
N ILE A 654 -6.91 7.76 42.01
CA ILE A 654 -7.07 8.22 43.39
C ILE A 654 -7.43 7.04 44.32
N TYR A 655 -8.35 6.17 43.90
CA TYR A 655 -8.65 4.95 44.67
C TYR A 655 -7.46 3.99 44.76
N LYS A 656 -6.63 3.91 43.72
CA LYS A 656 -5.39 3.12 43.75
C LYS A 656 -4.40 3.71 44.76
N LYS A 657 -4.19 5.02 44.78
CA LYS A 657 -3.36 5.71 45.79
C LYS A 657 -3.89 5.47 47.21
N TYR A 658 -5.20 5.60 47.41
CA TYR A 658 -5.83 5.33 48.70
C TYR A 658 -5.65 3.88 49.16
N ARG A 659 -5.82 2.90 48.27
CA ARG A 659 -5.57 1.49 48.59
C ARG A 659 -4.11 1.21 48.91
N ALA A 660 -3.18 1.81 48.17
CA ALA A 660 -1.75 1.72 48.47
C ALA A 660 -1.46 2.28 49.87
N TRP A 661 -1.97 3.47 50.19
CA TRP A 661 -1.84 4.10 51.52
C TRP A 661 -2.37 3.23 52.67
N VAL A 662 -3.51 2.54 52.49
CA VAL A 662 -4.05 1.62 53.50
C VAL A 662 -3.11 0.43 53.73
N LEU A 663 -2.43 -0.05 52.68
CA LEU A 663 -1.45 -1.14 52.75
C LEU A 663 -0.09 -0.67 53.26
N SER A 664 0.28 0.60 53.06
CA SER A 664 1.59 1.17 53.37
C SER A 664 1.59 2.01 54.65
N GLY A 665 1.55 1.38 55.82
CA GLY A 665 1.83 2.04 57.12
C GLY A 665 0.95 3.24 57.52
N ARG A 666 0.05 3.72 56.65
CA ARG A 666 -0.87 4.85 56.78
C ARG A 666 -0.19 6.19 57.12
N ASP A 667 0.78 6.60 56.31
CA ASP A 667 1.44 7.90 56.47
C ASP A 667 0.44 9.08 56.41
N ARG A 668 0.62 10.07 57.30
CA ARG A 668 -0.31 11.19 57.46
C ARG A 668 -0.21 12.20 56.33
N GLU A 669 0.99 12.43 55.78
CA GLU A 669 1.18 13.39 54.69
C GLU A 669 0.64 12.83 53.37
N GLU A 670 0.85 11.55 53.10
CA GLU A 670 0.24 10.88 51.95
C GLU A 670 -1.31 10.94 52.01
N TYR A 671 -1.91 10.77 53.20
CA TYR A 671 -3.36 10.90 53.37
C TYR A 671 -3.86 12.31 53.07
N LYS A 672 -3.14 13.35 53.53
CA LYS A 672 -3.49 14.75 53.22
C LYS A 672 -3.47 15.01 51.71
N GLN A 673 -2.47 14.48 51.00
CA GLN A 673 -2.39 14.58 49.55
C GLN A 673 -3.59 13.88 48.88
N ILE A 674 -3.96 12.69 49.33
CA ILE A 674 -5.14 11.97 48.81
C ILE A 674 -6.42 12.78 49.04
N VAL A 675 -6.60 13.38 50.21
CA VAL A 675 -7.77 14.23 50.49
C VAL A 675 -7.78 15.48 49.60
N SER A 676 -6.63 16.09 49.36
CA SER A 676 -6.49 17.21 48.42
C SER A 676 -6.88 16.79 46.99
N ASP A 677 -6.33 15.67 46.50
CA ASP A 677 -6.66 15.10 45.19
C ASP A 677 -8.17 14.81 45.07
N VAL A 678 -8.81 14.32 46.14
CA VAL A 678 -10.26 14.05 46.20
C VAL A 678 -11.07 15.35 46.13
N GLN A 679 -10.67 16.39 46.86
CA GLN A 679 -11.35 17.68 46.82
C GLN A 679 -11.24 18.32 45.44
N GLU A 680 -10.05 18.29 44.84
CA GLU A 680 -9.80 18.79 43.49
C GLU A 680 -10.62 18.02 42.46
N PHE A 681 -10.60 16.68 42.50
CA PHE A 681 -11.41 15.84 41.63
C PHE A 681 -12.90 16.19 41.74
N ASN A 682 -13.43 16.28 42.96
CA ASN A 682 -14.85 16.57 43.21
C ASN A 682 -15.27 17.98 42.76
N ARG A 683 -14.36 18.96 42.80
CA ARG A 683 -14.55 20.30 42.21
C ARG A 683 -14.60 20.20 40.69
N ASN A 684 -13.65 19.51 40.08
CA ASN A 684 -13.51 19.42 38.62
C ASN A 684 -14.68 18.67 37.95
N ILE A 685 -15.32 17.72 38.63
CA ILE A 685 -16.51 17.01 38.11
C ILE A 685 -17.85 17.71 38.41
N ALA A 686 -17.86 18.89 39.05
CA ALA A 686 -19.08 19.65 39.30
C ALA A 686 -19.95 19.89 38.04
N PRO A 687 -19.41 20.28 36.87
CA PRO A 687 -20.18 20.38 35.62
C PRO A 687 -20.62 19.03 35.02
N MET A 688 -20.14 17.90 35.56
CA MET A 688 -20.44 16.53 35.12
C MET A 688 -21.28 15.75 36.14
N ARG A 689 -21.99 16.45 37.03
CA ARG A 689 -22.91 15.84 38.00
C ARG A 689 -23.89 14.89 37.29
N GLY A 690 -23.99 13.67 37.81
CA GLY A 690 -24.83 12.60 37.25
C GLY A 690 -24.16 11.75 36.16
N LYS A 691 -23.02 12.17 35.61
CA LYS A 691 -22.25 11.42 34.60
C LYS A 691 -21.03 10.71 35.20
N VAL A 692 -20.34 11.35 36.14
CA VAL A 692 -19.22 10.78 36.90
C VAL A 692 -19.55 10.84 38.39
N ALA A 693 -19.37 9.72 39.10
CA ALA A 693 -19.60 9.64 40.53
C ALA A 693 -18.52 10.39 41.33
N ARG A 694 -18.96 11.16 42.34
CA ARG A 694 -18.07 11.81 43.32
C ARG A 694 -17.36 10.79 44.20
N ILE A 695 -16.16 11.15 44.64
CA ILE A 695 -15.47 10.41 45.69
C ILE A 695 -15.98 10.93 47.03
N THR A 696 -16.52 10.04 47.87
CA THR A 696 -17.03 10.40 49.20
C THR A 696 -16.24 9.66 50.27
N SER A 697 -16.34 10.11 51.52
CA SER A 697 -15.74 9.39 52.64
C SER A 697 -16.31 7.98 52.78
N GLN A 698 -17.54 7.75 52.33
CA GLN A 698 -18.12 6.41 52.25
C GLN A 698 -17.45 5.58 51.15
N SER A 699 -17.26 6.13 49.95
CA SER A 699 -16.64 5.39 48.84
C SER A 699 -15.18 5.01 49.13
N LEU A 700 -14.44 5.87 49.85
CA LEU A 700 -13.09 5.55 50.35
C LEU A 700 -13.12 4.43 51.40
N ARG A 701 -14.02 4.52 52.40
CA ARG A 701 -14.19 3.46 53.41
C ARG A 701 -14.58 2.12 52.76
N ASP A 702 -15.40 2.15 51.73
CA ASP A 702 -15.77 0.97 50.97
C ASP A 702 -14.56 0.37 50.21
N GLN A 703 -13.60 1.19 49.75
CA GLN A 703 -12.34 0.66 49.19
C GLN A 703 -11.54 -0.12 50.25
N SER A 704 -11.45 0.40 51.49
CA SER A 704 -10.79 -0.31 52.60
C SER A 704 -11.47 -1.64 52.90
N ARG A 705 -12.81 -1.63 53.03
CA ARG A 705 -13.61 -2.83 53.30
C ARG A 705 -13.44 -3.92 52.23
N ARG A 706 -13.36 -3.52 50.95
CA ARG A 706 -13.15 -4.44 49.83
C ARG A 706 -11.75 -5.06 49.79
N MET A 707 -10.78 -4.48 50.48
CA MET A 707 -9.46 -5.11 50.65
C MET A 707 -9.43 -6.10 51.81
N GLU A 708 -10.29 -5.92 52.81
CA GLU A 708 -10.39 -6.81 53.96
C GLU A 708 -11.21 -8.07 53.66
N ARG A 709 -12.20 -7.99 52.76
CA ARG A 709 -13.06 -9.12 52.40
C ARG A 709 -13.40 -9.11 50.91
N PRO A 710 -13.40 -10.29 50.25
CA PRO A 710 -13.83 -10.40 48.85
C PRO A 710 -15.30 -10.01 48.71
N THR A 711 -15.63 -9.40 47.58
CA THR A 711 -17.01 -9.06 47.23
C THR A 711 -17.83 -10.31 46.96
N LYS A 712 -19.16 -10.22 47.08
CA LYS A 712 -20.07 -11.33 46.72
C LYS A 712 -19.86 -11.84 45.29
N ARG A 713 -19.47 -10.94 44.37
CA ARG A 713 -19.18 -11.29 42.98
C ARG A 713 -17.84 -12.02 42.84
N GLU A 714 -16.81 -11.59 43.57
CA GLU A 714 -15.53 -12.29 43.60
C GLU A 714 -15.67 -13.67 44.26
N LEU A 715 -16.44 -13.77 45.34
CA LEU A 715 -16.79 -15.05 45.96
C LEU A 715 -17.55 -15.97 44.99
N ALA A 716 -18.46 -15.44 44.18
CA ALA A 716 -19.15 -16.22 43.15
C ALA A 716 -18.20 -16.67 42.02
N ILE A 717 -17.32 -15.79 41.54
CA ILE A 717 -16.31 -16.14 40.52
C ILE A 717 -15.30 -17.17 41.04
N LEU A 718 -14.98 -17.14 42.33
CA LEU A 718 -14.08 -18.12 42.96
C LEU A 718 -14.79 -19.44 43.32
N ALA A 719 -16.13 -19.45 43.31
CA ALA A 719 -16.95 -20.63 43.56
C ALA A 719 -17.33 -21.37 42.27
N ASP A 720 -17.31 -20.68 41.13
CA ASP A 720 -17.32 -21.24 39.76
C ASP A 720 -15.91 -21.71 39.35
#